data_AF-A0A7W7CA57-F1
#
_entry.id   AF-A0A7W7CA57-F1
#
_cell.length_a   1.000
_cell.length_b   1.000
_cell.length_c   1.000
_cell.angle_alpha   90.00
_cell.angle_beta   90.00
_cell.angle_gamma   90.00
#
_symmetry.space_group_name_H-M   'P 1'
#
loop_
_entity.id
_entity.type
_entity.pdbx_description
1 polymer ?
#
loop_
_entity_poly.entity_id
_entity_poly.type
_entity_poly.pdbx_seq_one_letter_code
_entity_poly.pdbx_strand_id
1 'polypeptide(L)'
;MNRLARKLIATIGAAGTVLGLLVALPQQAAALPDGQALTPPMGFNNWNATGCAVDEKLIRDTADLFISKGLKDSGYEYVNIDDCWAAPERDPVTKRLTHHPERFPSGIKALADYVHARGLKLGIYTSAGTVTCAKTMPGGLDHEEIDAQTFADWEVDYLKYDNCNNQGRPAIERYTKMRDAIRKTGRKIVYSLCEWGENKPWEWGKEVGHLWRTTGDITDTWAKMVDILKKNAPLDKYAGPGHWNDPDMLEVGNGGMTDTEYRSHFSLWSIMAAPLLIGADLRKVTPATFDILNNREVIAIDQDKLGKQGRVLSNKDGRWTFVKPLANGDIAVALFNETEVAAKIGATAAELGLPQRAGYKVRDLWQHKNFQTAGEVSAVVPPHATAMYRISAGHDWSWQQPAVSTGLELDSPVPGIPANLTPAGRSFQVGVFATNLARTPVFEPKLTLAVPPKWHARLVRTDRRWLLRTGETVRAVYEVTVPATAPDGFAKLHNGLEYAWAGASKVKLGGEQELIVPPMVPGTVSSLGDIRSAVESGGYGPIERDMSNGSYRGNDGKPLTINGQRFAKGLGGHAPSTLTYYLNGRCDSLRTTVGIDDERDERQLGSATFEIWADGRKVADSGLRTWRDDAVQLSADLKGARYLKLVITDGGDGVQFDRGDFADPVLTCHL
;
A
#
# COMPACT_ATOMS: atom_id res chain seq x y z
N MET A 1 3.59 89.92 14.81
CA MET A 1 4.86 90.17 14.09
C MET A 1 4.78 89.54 12.70
N ASN A 2 5.09 90.35 11.69
CA ASN A 2 5.34 90.07 10.26
C ASN A 2 4.24 89.48 9.33
N ARG A 3 3.85 90.36 8.40
CA ARG A 3 3.25 90.14 7.07
C ARG A 3 4.22 89.36 6.15
N LEU A 4 3.72 88.66 5.11
CA LEU A 4 3.95 88.95 3.68
C LEU A 4 3.60 87.80 2.69
N ALA A 5 2.90 88.19 1.62
CA ALA A 5 3.06 87.84 0.19
C ALA A 5 2.64 86.47 -0.41
N ARG A 6 1.45 86.49 -1.07
CA ARG A 6 1.19 86.31 -2.53
C ARG A 6 2.26 85.64 -3.44
N LYS A 7 1.88 84.59 -4.21
CA LYS A 7 1.58 84.62 -5.68
C LYS A 7 1.43 83.22 -6.32
N LEU A 8 0.52 83.15 -7.31
CA LEU A 8 0.28 82.11 -8.32
C LEU A 8 1.53 81.70 -9.11
N ILE A 9 1.60 80.41 -9.52
CA ILE A 9 2.01 79.96 -10.87
C ILE A 9 1.20 78.71 -11.24
N ALA A 10 0.62 78.70 -12.44
CA ALA A 10 0.01 77.56 -13.10
C ALA A 10 1.05 76.84 -13.98
N THR A 11 1.00 75.51 -14.08
CA THR A 11 1.61 74.79 -15.21
C THR A 11 0.91 73.46 -15.49
N ILE A 12 0.71 73.23 -16.77
CA ILE A 12 -0.02 72.16 -17.48
C ILE A 12 0.71 70.80 -17.34
N GLY A 13 -0.03 69.70 -17.22
CA GLY A 13 0.53 68.34 -17.25
C GLY A 13 -0.51 67.25 -17.55
N ALA A 14 -0.60 66.89 -18.83
CA ALA A 14 -1.07 65.65 -19.46
C ALA A 14 -2.16 64.79 -18.77
N ALA A 15 -3.32 64.69 -19.43
CA ALA A 15 -4.29 63.60 -19.22
C ALA A 15 -3.72 62.28 -19.75
N GLY A 16 -3.29 61.40 -18.83
CA GLY A 16 -3.01 59.99 -19.10
C GLY A 16 -4.21 59.15 -18.69
N THR A 17 -4.88 58.54 -19.67
CA THR A 17 -5.94 57.55 -19.48
C THR A 17 -5.34 56.31 -18.81
N VAL A 18 -5.58 56.13 -17.51
CA VAL A 18 -5.24 54.88 -16.81
C VAL A 18 -6.33 53.86 -17.14
N LEU A 19 -6.02 52.98 -18.09
CA LEU A 19 -6.76 51.74 -18.32
C LEU A 19 -6.61 50.89 -17.03
N GLY A 20 -7.65 50.82 -16.22
CA GLY A 20 -7.69 49.91 -15.08
C GLY A 20 -7.68 48.47 -15.59
N LEU A 21 -6.52 47.80 -15.53
CA LEU A 21 -6.47 46.35 -15.62
C LEU A 21 -7.25 45.79 -14.42
N LEU A 22 -8.46 45.32 -14.67
CA LEU A 22 -9.15 44.36 -13.81
C LEU A 22 -8.30 43.08 -13.82
N VAL A 23 -7.41 42.97 -12.84
CA VAL A 23 -6.77 41.69 -12.50
C VAL A 23 -7.89 40.81 -11.93
N ALA A 24 -8.43 39.93 -12.77
CA ALA A 24 -9.30 38.86 -12.31
C ALA A 24 -8.48 37.98 -11.36
N LEU A 25 -8.76 38.10 -10.07
CA LEU A 25 -8.30 37.13 -9.08
C LEU A 25 -8.83 35.75 -9.50
N PRO A 26 -8.01 34.68 -9.46
CA PRO A 26 -8.51 33.34 -9.76
C PRO A 26 -9.63 33.04 -8.76
N GLN A 27 -10.84 32.81 -9.28
CA GLN A 27 -11.94 32.29 -8.48
C GLN A 27 -11.48 30.93 -7.94
N GLN A 28 -11.28 30.83 -6.63
CA GLN A 28 -11.21 29.53 -5.97
C GLN A 28 -12.56 28.85 -6.18
N ALA A 29 -12.58 27.87 -7.08
CA ALA A 29 -13.76 27.12 -7.46
C ALA A 29 -14.13 26.09 -6.38
N ALA A 30 -15.43 26.02 -6.10
CA ALA A 30 -16.06 24.99 -5.29
C ALA A 30 -16.10 23.65 -6.06
N ALA A 31 -16.10 22.54 -5.32
CA ALA A 31 -16.26 21.19 -5.88
C ALA A 31 -17.54 21.04 -6.73
N LEU A 32 -17.62 20.00 -7.57
CA LEU A 32 -18.81 19.68 -8.37
C LEU A 32 -20.08 19.71 -7.49
N PRO A 33 -21.05 20.61 -7.74
CA PRO A 33 -22.20 20.79 -6.86
C PRO A 33 -23.33 19.78 -7.12
N ASP A 34 -23.04 18.63 -7.73
CA ASP A 34 -24.05 17.66 -8.19
C ASP A 34 -24.49 16.63 -7.13
N GLY A 35 -23.79 16.63 -5.99
CA GLY A 35 -24.07 15.80 -4.82
C GLY A 35 -23.70 14.32 -5.01
N GLN A 36 -22.83 13.99 -5.96
CA GLN A 36 -22.30 12.64 -6.14
C GLN A 36 -21.02 12.42 -5.32
N ALA A 37 -20.67 11.15 -5.06
CA ALA A 37 -19.44 10.75 -4.37
C ALA A 37 -19.15 11.53 -3.07
N LEU A 38 -20.17 11.81 -2.26
CA LEU A 38 -20.00 12.54 -0.98
C LEU A 38 -19.15 11.77 0.05
N THR A 39 -19.01 10.47 -0.16
CA THR A 39 -17.99 9.59 0.42
C THR A 39 -17.24 8.88 -0.72
N PRO A 40 -16.04 8.32 -0.48
CA PRO A 40 -15.30 7.60 -1.51
C PRO A 40 -16.14 6.49 -2.14
N PRO A 41 -16.16 6.33 -3.48
CA PRO A 41 -16.90 5.24 -4.11
C PRO A 41 -16.43 3.86 -3.65
N MET A 42 -17.38 2.93 -3.42
CA MET A 42 -17.09 1.54 -3.05
C MET A 42 -17.68 0.58 -4.09
N GLY A 43 -16.89 -0.39 -4.53
CA GLY A 43 -17.34 -1.30 -5.58
C GLY A 43 -16.34 -2.36 -5.96
N PHE A 44 -16.38 -2.76 -7.22
CA PHE A 44 -15.54 -3.75 -7.86
C PHE A 44 -15.08 -3.23 -9.22
N ASN A 45 -13.90 -3.65 -9.65
CA ASN A 45 -13.42 -3.51 -11.01
C ASN A 45 -12.64 -4.79 -11.39
N ASN A 46 -12.89 -5.34 -12.58
CA ASN A 46 -12.37 -6.64 -12.97
C ASN A 46 -10.88 -6.67 -13.37
N TRP A 47 -10.25 -5.51 -13.59
CA TRP A 47 -8.97 -5.40 -14.31
C TRP A 47 -7.84 -6.20 -13.67
N ASN A 48 -7.59 -6.02 -12.37
CA ASN A 48 -6.42 -6.62 -11.71
C ASN A 48 -6.41 -8.16 -11.82
N ALA A 49 -7.57 -8.81 -11.65
CA ALA A 49 -7.65 -10.26 -11.68
C ALA A 49 -7.87 -10.87 -13.07
N THR A 50 -8.50 -10.14 -14.00
CA THR A 50 -8.98 -10.74 -15.26
C THR A 50 -8.49 -10.04 -16.53
N GLY A 51 -8.02 -8.79 -16.46
CA GLY A 51 -7.66 -8.00 -17.63
C GLY A 51 -8.74 -8.06 -18.72
N CYS A 52 -8.34 -8.36 -19.96
CA CYS A 52 -9.28 -8.55 -21.06
C CYS A 52 -10.12 -9.84 -21.00
N ALA A 53 -9.95 -10.74 -20.04
CA ALA A 53 -10.77 -11.95 -19.87
C ALA A 53 -12.10 -11.63 -19.13
N VAL A 54 -12.76 -10.54 -19.56
CA VAL A 54 -14.02 -10.04 -19.04
C VAL A 54 -15.17 -10.45 -19.96
N ASP A 55 -16.29 -10.90 -19.36
CA ASP A 55 -17.53 -11.19 -20.07
C ASP A 55 -18.76 -10.84 -19.22
N GLU A 56 -19.93 -10.86 -19.84
CA GLU A 56 -21.21 -10.60 -19.20
C GLU A 56 -21.45 -11.54 -18.00
N LYS A 57 -21.03 -12.81 -18.10
CA LYS A 57 -21.24 -13.78 -17.03
C LYS A 57 -20.44 -13.41 -15.78
N LEU A 58 -19.17 -13.04 -15.93
CA LEU A 58 -18.32 -12.56 -14.83
C LEU A 58 -18.99 -11.41 -14.09
N ILE A 59 -19.49 -10.40 -14.81
CA ILE A 59 -20.12 -9.22 -14.20
C ILE A 59 -21.41 -9.60 -13.47
N ARG A 60 -22.23 -10.48 -14.05
CA ARG A 60 -23.46 -10.99 -13.41
C ARG A 60 -23.14 -11.79 -12.14
N ASP A 61 -22.20 -12.73 -12.22
CA ASP A 61 -21.76 -13.55 -11.08
C ASP A 61 -21.21 -12.65 -9.95
N THR A 62 -20.42 -11.63 -10.29
CA THR A 62 -19.90 -10.66 -9.32
C THR A 62 -21.03 -9.87 -8.64
N ALA A 63 -22.02 -9.41 -9.40
CA ALA A 63 -23.19 -8.72 -8.84
C ALA A 63 -24.00 -9.64 -7.90
N ASP A 64 -24.12 -10.94 -8.22
CA ASP A 64 -24.74 -11.93 -7.33
C ASP A 64 -23.91 -12.20 -6.06
N LEU A 65 -22.59 -12.17 -6.16
CA LEU A 65 -21.68 -12.28 -5.02
C LEU A 65 -21.76 -11.07 -4.09
N PHE A 66 -21.98 -9.87 -4.62
CA PHE A 66 -22.20 -8.68 -3.80
C PHE A 66 -23.37 -8.85 -2.82
N ILE A 67 -24.44 -9.51 -3.29
CA ILE A 67 -25.62 -9.81 -2.47
C ILE A 67 -25.35 -10.98 -1.54
N SER A 68 -24.96 -12.13 -2.09
CA SER A 68 -24.85 -13.38 -1.33
C SER A 68 -23.71 -13.40 -0.30
N LYS A 69 -22.70 -12.54 -0.46
CA LYS A 69 -21.57 -12.39 0.47
C LYS A 69 -21.67 -11.14 1.36
N GLY A 70 -22.78 -10.41 1.30
CA GLY A 70 -23.05 -9.26 2.16
C GLY A 70 -22.21 -8.01 1.86
N LEU A 71 -21.49 -7.97 0.73
CA LEU A 71 -20.68 -6.80 0.34
C LEU A 71 -21.57 -5.58 0.10
N LYS A 72 -22.73 -5.76 -0.53
CA LYS A 72 -23.70 -4.66 -0.70
C LYS A 72 -24.09 -4.04 0.63
N ASP A 73 -24.40 -4.87 1.63
CA ASP A 73 -24.78 -4.40 2.97
C ASP A 73 -23.62 -3.75 3.73
N SER A 74 -22.38 -4.05 3.32
CA SER A 74 -21.17 -3.38 3.82
C SER A 74 -20.87 -2.06 3.11
N GLY A 75 -21.54 -1.76 1.98
CA GLY A 75 -21.48 -0.48 1.28
C GLY A 75 -21.02 -0.53 -0.18
N TYR A 76 -20.56 -1.70 -0.67
CA TYR A 76 -20.11 -1.84 -2.05
C TYR A 76 -21.30 -1.80 -3.03
N GLU A 77 -21.33 -0.80 -3.91
CA GLU A 77 -22.47 -0.58 -4.81
C GLU A 77 -22.11 -0.57 -6.29
N TYR A 78 -20.87 -0.21 -6.67
CA TYR A 78 -20.47 -0.14 -8.08
C TYR A 78 -19.88 -1.47 -8.58
N VAL A 79 -20.40 -2.00 -9.68
CA VAL A 79 -19.85 -3.15 -10.40
C VAL A 79 -19.28 -2.63 -11.72
N ASN A 80 -17.99 -2.31 -11.73
CA ASN A 80 -17.35 -1.63 -12.86
C ASN A 80 -16.77 -2.65 -13.85
N ILE A 81 -17.00 -2.38 -15.14
CA ILE A 81 -16.36 -3.07 -16.26
C ILE A 81 -15.18 -2.22 -16.71
N ASP A 82 -13.98 -2.82 -16.76
CA ASP A 82 -12.77 -2.17 -17.27
C ASP A 82 -12.60 -2.39 -18.79
N ASP A 83 -11.40 -2.21 -19.33
CA ASP A 83 -11.10 -2.29 -20.76
C ASP A 83 -11.56 -3.60 -21.45
N CYS A 84 -11.55 -3.61 -22.79
CA CYS A 84 -11.86 -4.74 -23.65
C CYS A 84 -13.34 -5.21 -23.65
N TRP A 85 -14.27 -4.34 -23.24
CA TRP A 85 -15.71 -4.64 -23.23
C TRP A 85 -16.44 -4.32 -24.54
N ALA A 86 -15.94 -3.34 -25.31
CA ALA A 86 -16.58 -2.87 -26.53
C ALA A 86 -16.14 -3.66 -27.77
N ALA A 87 -16.86 -3.50 -28.87
CA ALA A 87 -16.40 -3.96 -30.17
C ALA A 87 -15.13 -3.20 -30.61
N PRO A 88 -14.26 -3.81 -31.44
CA PRO A 88 -13.03 -3.16 -31.91
C PRO A 88 -13.26 -1.89 -32.72
N GLU A 89 -14.43 -1.76 -33.34
CA GLU A 89 -14.82 -0.61 -34.17
C GLU A 89 -16.11 0.02 -33.67
N ARG A 90 -16.22 1.34 -33.86
CA ARG A 90 -17.48 2.08 -33.66
C ARG A 90 -18.49 1.67 -34.71
N ASP A 91 -19.77 1.80 -34.41
CA ASP A 91 -20.81 1.66 -35.42
C ASP A 91 -20.55 2.63 -36.59
N PRO A 92 -20.50 2.16 -37.85
CA PRO A 92 -20.03 2.97 -38.97
C PRO A 92 -20.95 4.15 -39.31
N VAL A 93 -22.23 4.09 -38.90
CA VAL A 93 -23.25 5.10 -39.20
C VAL A 93 -23.37 6.10 -38.06
N THR A 94 -23.65 5.60 -36.86
CA THR A 94 -23.92 6.41 -35.66
C THR A 94 -22.66 6.87 -34.95
N LYS A 95 -21.50 6.26 -35.27
CA LYS A 95 -20.21 6.47 -34.59
C LYS A 95 -20.21 6.14 -33.09
N ARG A 96 -21.27 5.50 -32.58
CA ARG A 96 -21.37 5.08 -31.18
C ARG A 96 -20.45 3.89 -30.91
N LEU A 97 -19.95 3.82 -29.68
CA LEU A 97 -19.40 2.57 -29.17
C LEU A 97 -20.48 1.49 -29.16
N THR A 98 -20.09 0.25 -29.46
CA THR A 98 -20.95 -0.92 -29.36
C THR A 98 -20.31 -1.95 -28.45
N HIS A 99 -21.10 -2.88 -27.91
CA HIS A 99 -20.60 -3.94 -27.03
C HIS A 99 -19.88 -5.03 -27.84
N HIS A 100 -18.92 -5.72 -27.22
CA HIS A 100 -18.32 -6.89 -27.86
C HIS A 100 -19.38 -8.02 -27.97
N PRO A 101 -19.73 -8.51 -29.18
CA PRO A 101 -20.88 -9.38 -29.37
C PRO A 101 -20.73 -10.76 -28.71
N GLU A 102 -19.51 -11.29 -28.60
CA GLU A 102 -19.28 -12.59 -27.94
C GLU A 102 -19.20 -12.48 -26.41
N ARG A 103 -18.57 -11.43 -25.88
CA ARG A 103 -18.36 -11.25 -24.43
C ARG A 103 -19.61 -10.68 -23.75
N PHE A 104 -20.35 -9.82 -24.44
CA PHE A 104 -21.54 -9.14 -23.92
C PHE A 104 -22.73 -9.30 -24.88
N PRO A 105 -23.17 -10.54 -25.18
CA PRO A 105 -24.16 -10.82 -26.22
C PRO A 105 -25.52 -10.15 -25.99
N SER A 106 -25.86 -9.84 -24.73
CA SER A 106 -27.10 -9.14 -24.38
C SER A 106 -26.99 -7.60 -24.48
N GLY A 107 -25.78 -7.06 -24.68
CA GLY A 107 -25.48 -5.64 -24.65
C GLY A 107 -25.41 -5.03 -23.25
N ILE A 108 -24.79 -3.85 -23.15
CA ILE A 108 -24.50 -3.18 -21.87
C ILE A 108 -25.77 -2.72 -21.14
N LYS A 109 -26.79 -2.21 -21.85
CA LYS A 109 -28.06 -1.82 -21.22
C LYS A 109 -28.71 -2.98 -20.44
N ALA A 110 -28.79 -4.17 -21.06
CA ALA A 110 -29.38 -5.34 -20.41
C ALA A 110 -28.55 -5.83 -19.21
N LEU A 111 -27.24 -5.61 -19.23
CA LEU A 111 -26.37 -5.87 -18.08
C LEU A 111 -26.56 -4.82 -16.97
N ALA A 112 -26.71 -3.55 -17.32
CA ALA A 112 -27.04 -2.48 -16.38
C ALA A 112 -28.37 -2.78 -15.67
N ASP A 113 -29.41 -3.14 -16.43
CA ASP A 113 -30.71 -3.56 -15.87
C ASP A 113 -30.58 -4.71 -14.86
N TYR A 114 -29.72 -5.70 -15.15
CA TYR A 114 -29.49 -6.82 -14.24
C TYR A 114 -28.80 -6.40 -12.94
N VAL A 115 -27.83 -5.49 -13.03
CA VAL A 115 -27.10 -4.94 -11.89
C VAL A 115 -28.02 -4.04 -11.06
N HIS A 116 -28.81 -3.16 -11.71
CA HIS A 116 -29.80 -2.30 -11.05
C HIS A 116 -30.91 -3.09 -10.37
N ALA A 117 -31.36 -4.22 -10.95
CA ALA A 117 -32.35 -5.10 -10.31
C ALA A 117 -31.87 -5.70 -8.97
N ARG A 118 -30.56 -5.69 -8.71
CA ARG A 118 -29.94 -6.06 -7.42
C ARG A 118 -29.73 -4.87 -6.50
N GLY A 119 -30.16 -3.68 -6.91
CA GLY A 119 -29.90 -2.41 -6.24
C GLY A 119 -28.42 -2.06 -6.17
N LEU A 120 -27.65 -2.47 -7.18
CA LEU A 120 -26.26 -2.08 -7.41
C LEU A 120 -26.23 -1.06 -8.56
N LYS A 121 -25.04 -0.57 -8.89
CA LYS A 121 -24.76 0.41 -9.94
C LYS A 121 -23.74 -0.15 -10.92
N LEU A 122 -23.87 0.15 -12.21
CA LEU A 122 -22.94 -0.34 -13.23
C LEU A 122 -21.95 0.77 -13.60
N GLY A 123 -20.66 0.44 -13.58
CA GLY A 123 -19.61 1.30 -14.15
C GLY A 123 -19.04 0.79 -15.46
N ILE A 124 -18.49 1.71 -16.25
CA ILE A 124 -17.86 1.41 -17.53
C ILE A 124 -16.52 2.14 -17.66
N TYR A 125 -15.76 1.76 -18.68
CA TYR A 125 -14.43 2.29 -18.97
C TYR A 125 -14.32 2.80 -20.41
N THR A 126 -13.56 3.88 -20.61
CA THR A 126 -12.90 4.21 -21.88
C THR A 126 -11.69 5.11 -21.60
N SER A 127 -11.04 5.66 -22.63
CA SER A 127 -9.86 6.51 -22.50
C SER A 127 -10.09 7.92 -23.05
N ALA A 128 -9.49 8.93 -22.42
CA ALA A 128 -9.28 10.28 -22.95
C ALA A 128 -8.23 10.29 -24.08
N GLY A 129 -8.34 9.36 -25.02
CA GLY A 129 -7.45 9.16 -26.15
C GLY A 129 -8.19 8.48 -27.31
N THR A 130 -7.49 8.22 -28.41
CA THR A 130 -8.10 7.66 -29.63
C THR A 130 -8.42 6.16 -29.51
N VAL A 131 -7.68 5.45 -28.68
CA VAL A 131 -7.78 4.01 -28.43
C VAL A 131 -7.52 3.77 -26.95
N THR A 132 -8.13 2.75 -26.35
CA THR A 132 -7.88 2.39 -24.95
C THR A 132 -6.48 1.79 -24.71
N CYS A 133 -6.09 1.59 -23.46
CA CYS A 133 -4.75 1.10 -23.12
C CYS A 133 -4.46 -0.30 -23.66
N ALA A 134 -5.44 -1.20 -23.64
CA ALA A 134 -5.31 -2.56 -24.18
C ALA A 134 -5.27 -2.59 -25.72
N LYS A 135 -5.57 -1.48 -26.38
CA LYS A 135 -5.66 -1.36 -27.85
C LYS A 135 -6.66 -2.32 -28.50
N THR A 136 -7.69 -2.70 -27.76
CA THR A 136 -8.75 -3.62 -28.21
C THR A 136 -10.03 -2.91 -28.61
N MET A 137 -10.21 -1.65 -28.19
CA MET A 137 -11.42 -0.87 -28.48
C MET A 137 -11.14 0.64 -28.64
N PRO A 138 -12.04 1.39 -29.30
CA PRO A 138 -11.90 2.84 -29.48
C PRO A 138 -11.93 3.60 -28.14
N GLY A 139 -11.10 4.65 -28.04
CA GLY A 139 -11.17 5.61 -26.95
C GLY A 139 -12.17 6.74 -27.25
N GLY A 140 -12.42 7.60 -26.27
CA GLY A 140 -13.45 8.64 -26.32
C GLY A 140 -12.99 10.02 -26.80
N LEU A 141 -11.71 10.21 -27.14
CA LEU A 141 -11.21 11.51 -27.61
C LEU A 141 -11.93 11.93 -28.90
N ASP A 142 -12.40 13.17 -28.93
CA ASP A 142 -13.21 13.77 -30.01
C ASP A 142 -14.56 13.07 -30.28
N HIS A 143 -15.00 12.18 -29.37
CA HIS A 143 -16.29 11.48 -29.39
C HIS A 143 -17.04 11.62 -28.07
N GLU A 144 -16.65 12.58 -27.22
CA GLU A 144 -17.08 12.67 -25.83
C GLU A 144 -18.59 12.80 -25.69
N GLU A 145 -19.23 13.65 -26.51
CA GLU A 145 -20.69 13.83 -26.48
C GLU A 145 -21.46 12.56 -26.87
N ILE A 146 -20.99 11.86 -27.90
CA ILE A 146 -21.65 10.63 -28.39
C ILE A 146 -21.48 9.51 -27.37
N ASP A 147 -20.29 9.38 -26.79
CA ASP A 147 -19.98 8.33 -25.81
C ASP A 147 -20.71 8.58 -24.49
N ALA A 148 -20.70 9.82 -23.99
CA ALA A 148 -21.45 10.17 -22.78
C ALA A 148 -22.95 9.89 -22.96
N GLN A 149 -23.55 10.30 -24.09
CA GLN A 149 -24.95 9.98 -24.37
C GLN A 149 -25.17 8.48 -24.49
N THR A 150 -24.22 7.73 -25.05
CA THR A 150 -24.28 6.27 -25.13
C THR A 150 -24.32 5.61 -23.76
N PHE A 151 -23.45 6.04 -22.85
CA PHE A 151 -23.44 5.57 -21.47
C PHE A 151 -24.72 5.96 -20.71
N ALA A 152 -25.25 7.16 -20.97
CA ALA A 152 -26.51 7.60 -20.38
C ALA A 152 -27.69 6.74 -20.86
N ASP A 153 -27.78 6.46 -22.17
CA ASP A 153 -28.81 5.61 -22.76
C ASP A 153 -28.75 4.16 -22.25
N TRP A 154 -27.54 3.68 -21.93
CA TRP A 154 -27.32 2.37 -21.31
C TRP A 154 -27.49 2.36 -19.79
N GLU A 155 -27.79 3.51 -19.20
CA GLU A 155 -27.95 3.69 -17.78
C GLU A 155 -26.70 3.36 -16.94
N VAL A 156 -25.53 3.70 -17.45
CA VAL A 156 -24.27 3.60 -16.69
C VAL A 156 -24.24 4.64 -15.57
N ASP A 157 -23.70 4.27 -14.41
CA ASP A 157 -23.65 5.10 -13.19
C ASP A 157 -22.24 5.61 -12.84
N TYR A 158 -21.21 5.03 -13.46
CA TYR A 158 -19.81 5.34 -13.18
C TYR A 158 -18.99 5.24 -14.46
N LEU A 159 -18.07 6.19 -14.68
CA LEU A 159 -17.11 6.17 -15.78
C LEU A 159 -15.68 6.27 -15.24
N LYS A 160 -14.86 5.23 -15.46
CA LYS A 160 -13.39 5.32 -15.42
C LYS A 160 -12.90 5.82 -16.78
N TYR A 161 -12.13 6.91 -16.79
CA TYR A 161 -11.68 7.57 -18.01
C TYR A 161 -10.16 7.68 -18.02
N ASP A 162 -9.52 6.84 -18.84
CA ASP A 162 -8.07 6.65 -18.91
C ASP A 162 -7.32 7.74 -19.68
N ASN A 163 -6.00 7.61 -19.83
CA ASN A 163 -5.12 8.60 -20.43
C ASN A 163 -4.27 8.07 -21.60
N CYS A 164 -4.36 6.77 -21.95
CA CYS A 164 -3.64 6.19 -23.08
C CYS A 164 -4.06 6.79 -24.43
N ASN A 165 -3.10 6.91 -25.37
CA ASN A 165 -3.30 7.38 -26.75
C ASN A 165 -3.92 8.79 -26.83
N ASN A 166 -3.57 9.68 -25.90
CA ASN A 166 -4.12 11.04 -25.75
C ASN A 166 -3.66 12.08 -26.81
N GLN A 167 -2.84 11.68 -27.78
CA GLN A 167 -2.33 12.52 -28.87
C GLN A 167 -1.51 13.74 -28.40
N GLY A 168 -0.95 13.70 -27.19
CA GLY A 168 -0.22 14.82 -26.60
C GLY A 168 -1.10 16.03 -26.26
N ARG A 169 -2.44 15.89 -26.28
CA ARG A 169 -3.35 16.99 -25.96
C ARG A 169 -3.40 17.23 -24.44
N PRO A 170 -3.57 18.48 -23.99
CA PRO A 170 -3.59 18.82 -22.56
C PRO A 170 -4.64 18.02 -21.78
N ALA A 171 -4.26 17.51 -20.60
CA ALA A 171 -5.15 16.70 -19.76
C ALA A 171 -6.42 17.46 -19.36
N ILE A 172 -6.26 18.68 -18.83
CA ILE A 172 -7.39 19.51 -18.39
C ILE A 172 -8.41 19.70 -19.53
N GLU A 173 -7.96 19.94 -20.76
CA GLU A 173 -8.86 20.07 -21.91
C GLU A 173 -9.68 18.79 -22.16
N ARG A 174 -9.01 17.64 -22.29
CA ARG A 174 -9.65 16.36 -22.62
C ARG A 174 -10.64 15.91 -21.55
N TYR A 175 -10.23 15.98 -20.28
CA TYR A 175 -11.07 15.59 -19.16
C TYR A 175 -12.26 16.54 -18.96
N THR A 176 -12.07 17.85 -19.22
CA THR A 176 -13.15 18.85 -19.19
C THR A 176 -14.21 18.57 -20.26
N LYS A 177 -13.80 18.19 -21.48
CA LYS A 177 -14.74 17.86 -22.57
C LYS A 177 -15.66 16.71 -22.19
N MET A 178 -15.12 15.63 -21.63
CA MET A 178 -15.93 14.50 -21.18
C MET A 178 -16.83 14.83 -19.98
N ARG A 179 -16.35 15.63 -19.01
CA ARG A 179 -17.23 16.17 -17.94
C ARG A 179 -18.44 16.90 -18.51
N ASP A 180 -18.23 17.81 -19.45
CA ASP A 180 -19.30 18.63 -20.03
C ASP A 180 -20.25 17.77 -20.86
N ALA A 181 -19.74 16.79 -21.57
CA ALA A 181 -20.53 15.78 -22.26
C ALA A 181 -21.43 14.99 -21.30
N ILE A 182 -20.88 14.47 -20.17
CA ILE A 182 -21.67 13.77 -19.14
C ILE A 182 -22.78 14.67 -18.61
N ARG A 183 -22.46 15.92 -18.24
CA ARG A 183 -23.46 16.88 -17.74
C ARG A 183 -24.59 17.13 -18.73
N LYS A 184 -24.27 17.22 -20.03
CA LYS A 184 -25.25 17.45 -21.10
C LYS A 184 -26.28 16.33 -21.21
N THR A 185 -25.93 15.10 -20.84
CA THR A 185 -26.87 13.96 -20.86
C THR A 185 -27.99 14.08 -19.81
N GLY A 186 -27.76 14.83 -18.73
CA GLY A 186 -28.66 14.89 -17.58
C GLY A 186 -28.62 13.65 -16.66
N ARG A 187 -27.88 12.58 -17.02
CA ARG A 187 -27.69 11.42 -16.16
C ARG A 187 -26.56 11.68 -15.16
N LYS A 188 -26.78 11.28 -13.90
CA LYS A 188 -25.74 11.27 -12.88
C LYS A 188 -24.78 10.11 -13.11
N ILE A 189 -23.55 10.42 -13.48
CA ILE A 189 -22.46 9.46 -13.67
C ILE A 189 -21.29 9.92 -12.81
N VAL A 190 -20.81 9.05 -11.91
CA VAL A 190 -19.58 9.29 -11.15
C VAL A 190 -18.41 9.26 -12.13
N TYR A 191 -17.66 10.35 -12.17
CA TYR A 191 -16.58 10.55 -13.13
C TYR A 191 -15.21 10.40 -12.49
N SER A 192 -14.52 9.32 -12.83
CA SER A 192 -13.23 8.88 -12.28
C SER A 192 -12.10 9.11 -13.29
N LEU A 193 -11.22 10.06 -12.99
CA LEU A 193 -10.10 10.44 -13.84
C LEU A 193 -8.95 9.45 -13.65
N CYS A 194 -8.43 8.87 -14.73
CA CYS A 194 -7.34 7.90 -14.69
C CYS A 194 -6.16 8.41 -15.54
N GLU A 195 -5.51 9.50 -15.08
CA GLU A 195 -4.29 10.07 -15.69
C GLU A 195 -3.03 9.87 -14.87
N TRP A 196 -3.10 8.97 -13.88
CA TRP A 196 -1.96 8.43 -13.14
C TRP A 196 -1.14 9.44 -12.32
N GLY A 197 -1.66 10.63 -12.09
CA GLY A 197 -0.98 11.71 -11.37
C GLY A 197 -0.06 12.56 -12.24
N GLU A 198 0.02 12.29 -13.56
CA GLU A 198 0.99 12.90 -14.47
C GLU A 198 0.91 14.42 -14.50
N ASN A 199 -0.30 14.98 -14.44
CA ASN A 199 -0.53 16.43 -14.50
C ASN A 199 -1.06 16.97 -13.18
N LYS A 200 -0.73 16.31 -12.06
CA LYS A 200 -1.12 16.71 -10.70
C LYS A 200 -2.63 16.95 -10.56
N PRO A 201 -3.47 15.95 -10.83
CA PRO A 201 -4.92 16.08 -10.87
C PRO A 201 -5.52 16.51 -9.53
N TRP A 202 -4.81 16.35 -8.42
CA TRP A 202 -5.22 16.92 -7.14
C TRP A 202 -5.30 18.47 -7.14
N GLU A 203 -4.69 19.17 -8.10
CA GLU A 203 -4.74 20.63 -8.20
C GLU A 203 -5.92 21.16 -9.03
N TRP A 204 -6.55 20.33 -9.87
CA TRP A 204 -7.59 20.75 -10.83
C TRP A 204 -8.76 19.76 -11.01
N GLY A 205 -8.64 18.56 -10.46
CA GLY A 205 -9.57 17.45 -10.67
C GLY A 205 -10.91 17.69 -9.99
N LYS A 206 -10.95 18.44 -8.88
CA LYS A 206 -12.19 18.73 -8.13
C LYS A 206 -13.21 19.56 -8.93
N GLU A 207 -12.76 20.33 -9.93
CA GLU A 207 -13.62 21.08 -10.85
C GLU A 207 -14.08 20.23 -12.05
N VAL A 208 -13.50 19.04 -12.22
CA VAL A 208 -13.65 18.22 -13.42
C VAL A 208 -14.37 16.90 -13.14
N GLY A 209 -13.94 16.13 -12.15
CA GLY A 209 -14.55 14.86 -11.76
C GLY A 209 -14.63 14.67 -10.26
N HIS A 210 -14.92 13.45 -9.86
CA HIS A 210 -15.25 13.08 -8.48
C HIS A 210 -14.11 12.38 -7.76
N LEU A 211 -13.15 11.87 -8.52
CA LEU A 211 -11.95 11.22 -8.05
C LEU A 211 -10.92 11.16 -9.17
N TRP A 212 -9.65 11.06 -8.79
CA TRP A 212 -8.53 11.01 -9.73
C TRP A 212 -7.43 10.07 -9.25
N ARG A 213 -6.96 9.22 -10.15
CA ARG A 213 -5.77 8.40 -9.92
C ARG A 213 -4.57 9.29 -9.63
N THR A 214 -3.87 9.03 -8.52
CA THR A 214 -2.72 9.83 -8.09
C THR A 214 -1.36 9.24 -8.48
N THR A 215 -1.37 8.00 -8.96
CA THR A 215 -0.17 7.24 -9.31
C THR A 215 -0.39 6.37 -10.53
N GLY A 216 0.68 5.83 -11.11
CA GLY A 216 0.62 4.65 -11.96
C GLY A 216 0.00 3.44 -11.24
N ASP A 217 -0.28 2.39 -12.00
CA ASP A 217 -1.09 1.26 -11.55
C ASP A 217 -0.49 0.52 -10.36
N ILE A 218 -1.36 0.05 -9.46
CA ILE A 218 -1.00 -0.91 -8.43
C ILE A 218 -0.73 -2.28 -9.06
N THR A 219 0.07 -3.08 -8.35
CA THR A 219 0.22 -4.51 -8.59
C THR A 219 0.13 -5.22 -7.26
N ASP A 220 -0.23 -6.50 -7.29
CA ASP A 220 -0.40 -7.35 -6.11
C ASP A 220 0.94 -7.75 -5.47
N THR A 221 1.69 -6.75 -5.01
CA THR A 221 2.97 -6.89 -4.31
C THR A 221 3.04 -5.87 -3.17
N TRP A 222 3.65 -6.27 -2.06
CA TRP A 222 3.82 -5.40 -0.89
C TRP A 222 4.54 -4.09 -1.23
N ALA A 223 5.67 -4.20 -1.94
CA ALA A 223 6.50 -3.07 -2.31
C ALA A 223 5.72 -2.03 -3.13
N LYS A 224 4.89 -2.48 -4.09
CA LYS A 224 4.09 -1.57 -4.92
C LYS A 224 2.98 -0.88 -4.13
N MET A 225 2.30 -1.61 -3.25
CA MET A 225 1.28 -1.04 -2.36
C MET A 225 1.88 0.07 -1.47
N VAL A 226 3.07 -0.16 -0.91
CA VAL A 226 3.81 0.82 -0.11
C VAL A 226 4.30 2.01 -0.94
N ASP A 227 4.78 1.81 -2.16
CA ASP A 227 5.16 2.89 -3.09
C ASP A 227 3.97 3.84 -3.36
N ILE A 228 2.80 3.27 -3.66
CA ILE A 228 1.57 4.02 -3.89
C ILE A 228 1.14 4.77 -2.63
N LEU A 229 1.16 4.11 -1.47
CA LEU A 229 0.88 4.75 -0.18
C LEU A 229 1.74 6.01 0.01
N LYS A 230 3.05 5.91 -0.21
CA LYS A 230 4.01 7.02 -0.02
C LYS A 230 3.74 8.20 -0.95
N LYS A 231 3.23 7.95 -2.15
CA LYS A 231 2.87 8.98 -3.13
C LYS A 231 1.52 9.63 -2.82
N ASN A 232 0.54 8.85 -2.37
CA ASN A 232 -0.81 9.35 -2.10
C ASN A 232 -0.97 10.01 -0.72
N ALA A 233 -0.30 9.50 0.31
CA ALA A 233 -0.45 9.98 1.68
C ALA A 233 -0.21 11.49 1.88
N PRO A 234 0.76 12.14 1.19
CA PRO A 234 0.98 13.59 1.28
C PRO A 234 -0.10 14.46 0.61
N LEU A 235 -1.06 13.87 -0.09
CA LEU A 235 -2.11 14.57 -0.84
C LEU A 235 -3.38 14.81 -0.01
N ASP A 236 -3.35 14.56 1.29
CA ASP A 236 -4.49 14.60 2.22
C ASP A 236 -5.33 15.88 2.14
N LYS A 237 -4.68 17.03 1.94
CA LYS A 237 -5.34 18.33 1.86
C LYS A 237 -6.24 18.53 0.63
N TYR A 238 -6.12 17.68 -0.39
CA TYR A 238 -6.86 17.80 -1.65
C TYR A 238 -8.13 16.95 -1.69
N ALA A 239 -8.24 15.93 -0.84
CA ALA A 239 -9.41 15.07 -0.79
C ALA A 239 -10.53 15.64 0.10
N GLY A 240 -11.77 15.44 -0.32
CA GLY A 240 -12.96 15.91 0.38
C GLY A 240 -14.26 15.34 -0.21
N PRO A 241 -15.42 15.58 0.42
CA PRO A 241 -16.72 15.18 -0.12
C PRO A 241 -16.90 15.60 -1.59
N GLY A 242 -17.12 14.62 -2.47
CA GLY A 242 -17.31 14.82 -3.91
C GLY A 242 -16.03 14.85 -4.74
N HIS A 243 -14.84 14.67 -4.14
CA HIS A 243 -13.55 14.80 -4.83
C HIS A 243 -12.43 14.05 -4.06
N TRP A 244 -12.02 12.88 -4.55
CA TRP A 244 -11.11 11.97 -3.83
C TRP A 244 -9.81 11.71 -4.56
N ASN A 245 -8.73 11.59 -3.78
CA ASN A 245 -7.51 10.98 -4.29
C ASN A 245 -7.71 9.47 -4.44
N ASP A 246 -7.38 8.93 -5.61
CA ASP A 246 -7.49 7.50 -5.92
C ASP A 246 -6.09 6.85 -6.00
N PRO A 247 -5.63 6.17 -4.93
CA PRO A 247 -4.43 5.36 -4.95
C PRO A 247 -4.61 4.00 -5.67
N ASP A 248 -5.60 3.87 -6.55
CA ASP A 248 -5.92 2.67 -7.32
C ASP A 248 -6.68 1.58 -6.56
N MET A 249 -7.10 0.55 -7.30
CA MET A 249 -7.95 -0.55 -6.83
C MET A 249 -7.31 -1.39 -5.72
N LEU A 250 -8.15 -2.09 -4.95
CA LEU A 250 -7.73 -3.02 -3.92
C LEU A 250 -7.23 -4.34 -4.51
N GLU A 251 -6.02 -4.76 -4.14
CA GLU A 251 -5.45 -6.07 -4.50
C GLU A 251 -5.87 -7.21 -3.55
N VAL A 252 -6.71 -6.90 -2.55
CA VAL A 252 -7.16 -7.82 -1.51
C VAL A 252 -7.76 -9.11 -2.10
N GLY A 253 -7.02 -10.21 -2.00
CA GLY A 253 -7.43 -11.54 -2.44
C GLY A 253 -6.83 -12.03 -3.76
N ASN A 254 -5.89 -11.30 -4.38
CA ASN A 254 -5.27 -11.70 -5.65
C ASN A 254 -4.13 -12.72 -5.53
N GLY A 255 -3.60 -12.94 -4.32
CA GLY A 255 -2.69 -14.04 -3.96
C GLY A 255 -1.20 -13.68 -3.85
N GLY A 256 -0.79 -12.48 -4.24
CA GLY A 256 0.59 -11.97 -4.21
C GLY A 256 1.02 -11.33 -2.88
N MET A 257 0.09 -11.10 -1.96
CA MET A 257 0.36 -10.64 -0.59
C MET A 257 -0.26 -11.58 0.45
N THR A 258 0.25 -11.54 1.67
CA THR A 258 -0.30 -12.26 2.82
C THR A 258 -1.60 -11.62 3.32
N ASP A 259 -2.41 -12.36 4.09
CA ASP A 259 -3.61 -11.80 4.74
C ASP A 259 -3.30 -10.60 5.65
N THR A 260 -2.13 -10.61 6.30
CA THR A 260 -1.65 -9.49 7.13
C THR A 260 -1.42 -8.23 6.28
N GLU A 261 -0.76 -8.39 5.14
CA GLU A 261 -0.48 -7.32 4.19
C GLU A 261 -1.76 -6.81 3.55
N TYR A 262 -2.69 -7.69 3.16
CA TYR A 262 -4.01 -7.29 2.66
C TYR A 262 -4.83 -6.52 3.69
N ARG A 263 -4.78 -6.94 4.95
CA ARG A 263 -5.42 -6.21 6.06
C ARG A 263 -4.82 -4.81 6.24
N SER A 264 -3.50 -4.68 6.09
CA SER A 264 -2.81 -3.38 6.08
C SER A 264 -3.24 -2.53 4.89
N HIS A 265 -3.20 -3.08 3.68
CA HIS A 265 -3.63 -2.40 2.46
C HIS A 265 -5.06 -1.86 2.58
N PHE A 266 -6.02 -2.68 3.04
CA PHE A 266 -7.40 -2.25 3.24
C PHE A 266 -7.53 -1.15 4.32
N SER A 267 -6.80 -1.28 5.43
CA SER A 267 -6.79 -0.28 6.50
C SER A 267 -6.21 1.06 6.03
N LEU A 268 -5.16 1.02 5.22
CA LEU A 268 -4.45 2.20 4.70
C LEU A 268 -5.29 2.94 3.65
N TRP A 269 -5.96 2.22 2.74
CA TRP A 269 -6.90 2.82 1.80
C TRP A 269 -8.06 3.48 2.56
N SER A 270 -8.60 2.79 3.57
CA SER A 270 -9.71 3.30 4.37
C SER A 270 -9.35 4.53 5.22
N ILE A 271 -8.18 4.55 5.87
CA ILE A 271 -7.74 5.74 6.62
C ILE A 271 -7.46 6.90 5.67
N MET A 272 -7.05 6.64 4.42
CA MET A 272 -6.82 7.67 3.42
C MET A 272 -8.09 8.18 2.73
N ALA A 273 -9.28 7.64 3.04
CA ALA A 273 -10.52 7.97 2.31
C ALA A 273 -10.38 7.70 0.79
N ALA A 274 -9.76 6.58 0.45
CA ALA A 274 -9.57 6.15 -0.93
C ALA A 274 -10.83 5.44 -1.45
N PRO A 275 -11.10 5.44 -2.77
CA PRO A 275 -12.10 4.55 -3.34
C PRO A 275 -11.78 3.09 -2.97
N LEU A 276 -12.78 2.35 -2.47
CA LEU A 276 -12.62 0.94 -2.11
C LEU A 276 -13.19 0.08 -3.25
N LEU A 277 -12.44 0.01 -4.35
CA LEU A 277 -12.78 -0.82 -5.52
C LEU A 277 -12.06 -2.16 -5.45
N ILE A 278 -12.80 -3.25 -5.22
CA ILE A 278 -12.28 -4.62 -5.19
C ILE A 278 -11.71 -4.98 -6.58
N GLY A 279 -10.42 -5.33 -6.66
CA GLY A 279 -9.75 -5.79 -7.88
C GLY A 279 -9.68 -7.31 -8.06
N ALA A 280 -10.13 -8.08 -7.06
CA ALA A 280 -10.01 -9.54 -7.07
C ALA A 280 -11.18 -10.28 -7.73
N ASP A 281 -10.90 -11.44 -8.34
CA ASP A 281 -11.94 -12.36 -8.86
C ASP A 281 -12.68 -13.03 -7.70
N LEU A 282 -13.75 -12.39 -7.23
CA LEU A 282 -14.55 -12.81 -6.07
C LEU A 282 -15.09 -14.25 -6.15
N ARG A 283 -15.11 -14.87 -7.34
CA ARG A 283 -15.51 -16.27 -7.53
C ARG A 283 -14.44 -17.26 -7.03
N LYS A 284 -13.21 -16.78 -6.79
CA LYS A 284 -12.03 -17.59 -6.46
C LYS A 284 -11.38 -17.25 -5.11
N VAL A 285 -11.76 -16.13 -4.50
CA VAL A 285 -11.15 -15.66 -3.24
C VAL A 285 -11.54 -16.54 -2.04
N THR A 286 -10.76 -16.43 -0.96
CA THR A 286 -10.95 -17.23 0.26
C THR A 286 -11.97 -16.59 1.21
N PRO A 287 -12.48 -17.33 2.23
CA PRO A 287 -13.28 -16.73 3.29
C PRO A 287 -12.55 -15.59 4.04
N ALA A 288 -11.25 -15.71 4.27
CA ALA A 288 -10.44 -14.68 4.90
C ALA A 288 -10.43 -13.36 4.10
N THR A 289 -10.46 -13.44 2.76
CA THR A 289 -10.63 -12.25 1.92
C THR A 289 -11.95 -11.54 2.20
N PHE A 290 -13.06 -12.29 2.34
CA PHE A 290 -14.35 -11.69 2.69
C PHE A 290 -14.37 -11.10 4.09
N ASP A 291 -13.64 -11.67 5.06
CA ASP A 291 -13.52 -11.10 6.40
C ASP A 291 -12.85 -9.71 6.38
N ILE A 292 -11.85 -9.52 5.50
CA ILE A 292 -11.21 -8.22 5.28
C ILE A 292 -12.19 -7.26 4.61
N LEU A 293 -12.78 -7.66 3.48
CA LEU A 293 -13.66 -6.81 2.67
C LEU A 293 -14.97 -6.46 3.38
N ASN A 294 -15.48 -7.29 4.28
CA ASN A 294 -16.73 -7.02 5.02
C ASN A 294 -16.52 -6.32 6.37
N ASN A 295 -15.31 -5.87 6.72
CA ASN A 295 -15.10 -5.18 7.98
C ASN A 295 -15.77 -3.79 7.99
N ARG A 296 -17.02 -3.74 8.44
CA ARG A 296 -17.85 -2.53 8.50
C ARG A 296 -17.29 -1.44 9.41
N GLU A 297 -16.46 -1.78 10.39
CA GLU A 297 -15.84 -0.77 11.26
C GLU A 297 -14.70 -0.03 10.57
N VAL A 298 -13.90 -0.74 9.77
CA VAL A 298 -12.86 -0.15 8.94
C VAL A 298 -13.47 0.65 7.79
N ILE A 299 -14.50 0.10 7.12
CA ILE A 299 -15.28 0.82 6.10
C ILE A 299 -15.91 2.10 6.67
N ALA A 300 -16.42 2.07 7.90
CA ALA A 300 -16.98 3.27 8.52
C ALA A 300 -15.95 4.39 8.74
N ILE A 301 -14.65 4.06 8.82
CA ILE A 301 -13.59 5.08 8.81
C ILE A 301 -13.45 5.69 7.43
N ASP A 302 -13.43 4.88 6.38
CA ASP A 302 -13.39 5.35 5.00
C ASP A 302 -14.58 6.27 4.68
N GLN A 303 -15.78 5.78 4.96
CA GLN A 303 -17.08 6.39 4.68
C GLN A 303 -17.53 7.45 5.71
N ASP A 304 -16.62 7.94 6.56
CA ASP A 304 -16.96 8.99 7.53
C ASP A 304 -17.36 10.29 6.81
N LYS A 305 -18.48 10.88 7.24
CA LYS A 305 -19.11 12.04 6.59
C LYS A 305 -18.32 13.34 6.70
N LEU A 306 -17.32 13.43 7.57
CA LEU A 306 -16.40 14.56 7.57
C LEU A 306 -15.58 14.59 6.27
N GLY A 307 -15.41 13.42 5.65
CA GLY A 307 -14.79 13.26 4.34
C GLY A 307 -13.34 13.72 4.31
N LYS A 308 -12.60 13.49 5.39
CA LYS A 308 -11.17 13.83 5.47
C LYS A 308 -10.33 12.61 5.13
N GLN A 309 -9.37 12.77 4.24
CA GLN A 309 -8.25 11.84 4.13
C GLN A 309 -7.42 11.91 5.42
N GLY A 310 -7.02 10.75 5.95
CA GLY A 310 -6.12 10.66 7.08
C GLY A 310 -4.73 11.19 6.70
N ARG A 311 -4.16 12.02 7.58
CA ARG A 311 -2.81 12.58 7.38
C ARG A 311 -1.77 11.75 8.11
N VAL A 312 -0.54 11.78 7.62
CA VAL A 312 0.62 11.22 8.33
C VAL A 312 0.93 12.13 9.53
N LEU A 313 0.83 11.59 10.74
CA LEU A 313 1.26 12.26 11.97
C LEU A 313 2.76 12.09 12.18
N SER A 314 3.27 10.88 11.94
CA SER A 314 4.70 10.57 12.02
C SER A 314 5.07 9.41 11.11
N ASN A 315 6.28 9.45 10.57
CA ASN A 315 6.96 8.30 9.98
C ASN A 315 8.40 8.30 10.49
N LYS A 316 8.82 7.22 11.16
CA LYS A 316 10.19 7.03 11.63
C LYS A 316 10.71 5.68 11.16
N ASP A 317 11.56 5.69 10.14
CA ASP A 317 12.15 4.50 9.50
C ASP A 317 11.10 3.38 9.25
N GLY A 318 10.04 3.69 8.49
CA GLY A 318 8.99 2.72 8.11
C GLY A 318 7.94 2.46 9.20
N ARG A 319 7.96 3.20 10.32
CA ARG A 319 6.92 3.13 11.36
C ARG A 319 6.02 4.35 11.27
N TRP A 320 4.82 4.12 10.76
CA TRP A 320 3.86 5.16 10.40
C TRP A 320 2.74 5.27 11.42
N THR A 321 2.35 6.51 11.72
CA THR A 321 1.13 6.82 12.46
C THR A 321 0.28 7.74 11.58
N PHE A 322 -0.90 7.25 11.16
CA PHE A 322 -1.92 8.05 10.49
C PHE A 322 -2.96 8.52 11.49
N VAL A 323 -3.51 9.71 11.26
CA VAL A 323 -4.58 10.30 12.07
C VAL A 323 -5.66 10.88 11.17
N LYS A 324 -6.92 10.55 11.45
CA LYS A 324 -8.10 11.05 10.73
C LYS A 324 -9.16 11.52 11.73
N PRO A 325 -9.51 12.82 11.78
CA PRO A 325 -10.66 13.25 12.55
C PRO A 325 -11.95 12.72 11.91
N LEU A 326 -12.93 12.37 12.75
CA LEU A 326 -14.22 11.85 12.33
C LEU A 326 -15.34 12.87 12.62
N ALA A 327 -16.44 12.78 11.89
CA ALA A 327 -17.55 13.75 11.96
C ALA A 327 -18.13 13.92 13.37
N ASN A 328 -18.11 12.86 14.18
CA ASN A 328 -18.64 12.87 15.54
C ASN A 328 -17.64 13.37 16.60
N GLY A 329 -16.45 13.81 16.20
CA GLY A 329 -15.39 14.28 17.10
C GLY A 329 -14.45 13.19 17.63
N ASP A 330 -14.67 11.93 17.25
CA ASP A 330 -13.69 10.87 17.49
C ASP A 330 -12.49 11.01 16.53
N ILE A 331 -11.41 10.29 16.83
CA ILE A 331 -10.21 10.22 15.99
C ILE A 331 -9.97 8.77 15.57
N ALA A 332 -9.82 8.51 14.27
CA ALA A 332 -9.27 7.25 13.77
C ALA A 332 -7.75 7.31 13.69
N VAL A 333 -7.10 6.20 14.04
CA VAL A 333 -5.64 6.05 14.06
C VAL A 333 -5.27 4.75 13.37
N ALA A 334 -4.29 4.80 12.46
CA ALA A 334 -3.66 3.60 11.92
C ALA A 334 -2.17 3.62 12.28
N LEU A 335 -1.72 2.57 12.97
CA LEU A 335 -0.32 2.34 13.34
C LEU A 335 0.22 1.28 12.39
N PHE A 336 0.98 1.70 11.38
CA PHE A 336 1.41 0.87 10.28
C PHE A 336 2.91 0.60 10.35
N ASN A 337 3.28 -0.68 10.31
CA ASN A 337 4.66 -1.13 10.27
C ASN A 337 5.03 -1.60 8.86
N GLU A 338 5.79 -0.79 8.14
CA GLU A 338 6.34 -1.12 6.82
C GLU A 338 7.49 -2.13 6.91
N THR A 339 8.09 -2.30 8.09
CA THR A 339 9.36 -3.01 8.25
C THR A 339 9.19 -4.52 8.46
N GLU A 340 10.32 -5.24 8.35
CA GLU A 340 10.43 -6.70 8.52
C GLU A 340 10.42 -7.17 9.98
N VAL A 341 10.36 -6.25 10.95
CA VAL A 341 10.46 -6.57 12.38
C VAL A 341 9.31 -5.93 13.12
N ALA A 342 8.71 -6.65 14.07
CA ALA A 342 7.68 -6.06 14.92
C ALA A 342 8.21 -4.82 15.64
N ALA A 343 7.40 -3.77 15.66
CA ALA A 343 7.78 -2.49 16.24
C ALA A 343 6.68 -1.94 17.14
N LYS A 344 7.09 -1.32 18.25
CA LYS A 344 6.16 -0.48 19.01
C LYS A 344 5.92 0.82 18.24
N ILE A 345 4.68 1.06 17.86
CA ILE A 345 4.23 2.28 17.16
C ILE A 345 3.12 2.90 18.02
N GLY A 346 3.01 4.23 18.02
CA GLY A 346 1.94 4.90 18.75
C GLY A 346 2.07 6.42 18.76
N ALA A 347 1.07 7.03 19.40
CA ALA A 347 1.01 8.45 19.67
C ALA A 347 0.26 8.71 20.99
N THR A 348 0.45 9.89 21.54
CA THR A 348 -0.31 10.39 22.67
C THR A 348 -1.61 11.06 22.23
N ALA A 349 -2.60 11.11 23.11
CA ALA A 349 -3.88 11.77 22.86
C ALA A 349 -3.69 13.26 22.49
N ALA A 350 -2.67 13.92 23.05
CA ALA A 350 -2.32 15.29 22.70
C ALA A 350 -1.80 15.40 21.25
N GLU A 351 -0.90 14.52 20.82
CA GLU A 351 -0.42 14.49 19.42
C GLU A 351 -1.53 14.16 18.43
N LEU A 352 -2.50 13.34 18.84
CA LEU A 352 -3.71 13.02 18.07
C LEU A 352 -4.74 14.17 18.01
N GLY A 353 -4.52 15.26 18.77
CA GLY A 353 -5.44 16.41 18.81
C GLY A 353 -6.71 16.17 19.65
N LEU A 354 -6.73 15.15 20.51
CA LEU A 354 -7.85 14.90 21.41
C LEU A 354 -7.87 15.89 22.58
N PRO A 355 -9.06 16.28 23.08
CA PRO A 355 -9.17 17.13 24.26
C PRO A 355 -8.58 16.42 25.49
N GLN A 356 -8.00 17.18 26.42
CA GLN A 356 -7.49 16.62 27.66
C GLN A 356 -8.62 16.00 28.50
N ARG A 357 -8.44 14.72 28.84
CA ARG A 357 -9.37 13.91 29.63
C ARG A 357 -8.60 13.01 30.59
N ALA A 358 -9.30 12.48 31.59
CA ALA A 358 -8.73 11.48 32.49
C ALA A 358 -8.42 10.16 31.76
N GLY A 359 -9.24 9.75 30.79
CA GLY A 359 -9.02 8.58 29.96
C GLY A 359 -9.81 8.66 28.67
N TYR A 360 -9.56 7.70 27.78
CA TYR A 360 -10.16 7.62 26.45
C TYR A 360 -10.62 6.19 26.17
N LYS A 361 -11.71 6.05 25.42
CA LYS A 361 -12.14 4.74 24.88
C LYS A 361 -11.39 4.49 23.57
N VAL A 362 -10.86 3.27 23.43
CA VAL A 362 -10.15 2.80 22.23
C VAL A 362 -10.91 1.61 21.68
N ARG A 363 -11.46 1.73 20.47
CA ARG A 363 -12.03 0.61 19.72
C ARG A 363 -10.96 0.07 18.78
N ASP A 364 -10.56 -1.19 18.95
CA ASP A 364 -9.80 -1.92 17.93
C ASP A 364 -10.77 -2.42 16.86
N LEU A 365 -10.56 -1.95 15.63
CA LEU A 365 -11.49 -2.17 14.51
C LEU A 365 -11.35 -3.57 13.89
N TRP A 366 -10.24 -4.26 14.13
CA TRP A 366 -10.01 -5.62 13.62
C TRP A 366 -10.33 -6.67 14.68
N GLN A 367 -10.11 -6.36 15.96
CA GLN A 367 -10.50 -7.25 17.07
C GLN A 367 -11.96 -7.06 17.50
N HIS A 368 -12.65 -6.04 16.98
CA HIS A 368 -14.01 -5.65 17.38
C HIS A 368 -14.15 -5.52 18.91
N LYS A 369 -13.14 -4.91 19.55
CA LYS A 369 -13.03 -4.85 21.02
C LYS A 369 -12.75 -3.45 21.53
N ASN A 370 -13.35 -3.12 22.67
CA ASN A 370 -13.15 -1.85 23.36
C ASN A 370 -12.11 -1.99 24.48
N PHE A 371 -11.28 -0.96 24.60
CA PHE A 371 -10.34 -0.77 25.67
C PHE A 371 -10.41 0.66 26.21
N GLN A 372 -9.72 0.92 27.31
CA GLN A 372 -9.43 2.28 27.76
C GLN A 372 -7.94 2.55 27.90
N THR A 373 -7.55 3.79 27.62
CA THR A 373 -6.18 4.30 27.79
C THR A 373 -6.17 5.55 28.66
N ALA A 374 -5.06 5.78 29.36
CA ALA A 374 -4.75 7.03 30.06
C ALA A 374 -4.31 8.17 29.12
N GLY A 375 -4.09 7.88 27.85
CA GLY A 375 -3.70 8.85 26.83
C GLY A 375 -2.67 8.34 25.83
N GLU A 376 -2.00 7.21 26.07
CA GLU A 376 -1.12 6.59 25.08
C GLU A 376 -1.92 5.61 24.21
N VAL A 377 -1.89 5.79 22.89
CA VAL A 377 -2.45 4.86 21.92
C VAL A 377 -1.27 4.22 21.20
N SER A 378 -0.88 3.03 21.62
CA SER A 378 0.27 2.32 21.05
C SER A 378 0.04 0.81 21.00
N ALA A 379 0.75 0.16 20.08
CA ALA A 379 0.72 -1.30 19.90
C ALA A 379 2.09 -1.79 19.44
N VAL A 380 2.38 -3.06 19.73
CA VAL A 380 3.45 -3.80 19.03
C VAL A 380 2.83 -4.31 17.74
N VAL A 381 3.23 -3.71 16.63
CA VAL A 381 2.68 -3.99 15.31
C VAL A 381 3.63 -4.96 14.61
N PRO A 382 3.17 -6.17 14.23
CA PRO A 382 4.00 -7.14 13.49
C PRO A 382 4.56 -6.58 12.18
N PRO A 383 5.54 -7.25 11.56
CA PRO A 383 5.99 -6.91 10.21
C PRO A 383 4.81 -6.81 9.25
N HIS A 384 4.84 -5.77 8.40
CA HIS A 384 3.84 -5.51 7.36
C HIS A 384 2.39 -5.36 7.85
N ALA A 385 2.19 -5.24 9.16
CA ALA A 385 0.87 -5.18 9.77
C ALA A 385 0.44 -3.74 10.06
N THR A 386 -0.87 -3.57 10.23
CA THR A 386 -1.49 -2.34 10.71
C THR A 386 -2.38 -2.64 11.90
N ALA A 387 -2.25 -1.86 12.96
CA ALA A 387 -3.25 -1.78 14.04
C ALA A 387 -4.10 -0.53 13.82
N MET A 388 -5.42 -0.70 13.74
CA MET A 388 -6.35 0.39 13.42
C MET A 388 -7.35 0.59 14.55
N TYR A 389 -7.47 1.83 15.01
CA TYR A 389 -8.26 2.20 16.17
C TYR A 389 -9.21 3.37 15.88
N ARG A 390 -10.33 3.39 16.59
CA ARG A 390 -11.15 4.59 16.80
C ARG A 390 -11.08 5.02 18.25
N ILE A 391 -10.73 6.27 18.49
CA ILE A 391 -10.49 6.84 19.83
C ILE A 391 -11.59 7.84 20.13
N SER A 392 -12.26 7.66 21.28
CA SER A 392 -13.32 8.56 21.74
C SER A 392 -12.97 9.19 23.08
N ALA A 393 -13.22 10.50 23.19
CA ALA A 393 -13.09 11.29 24.41
C ALA A 393 -14.37 11.33 25.26
N GLY A 394 -15.35 10.45 24.96
CA GLY A 394 -16.59 10.28 25.74
C GLY A 394 -16.34 9.82 27.18
N HIS A 395 -17.37 9.84 28.02
CA HIS A 395 -17.24 9.56 29.46
C HIS A 395 -17.31 8.06 29.84
N ASP A 396 -17.62 7.18 28.88
CA ASP A 396 -17.86 5.74 29.09
C ASP A 396 -16.59 4.87 29.04
N TRP A 397 -15.40 5.49 29.06
CA TRP A 397 -14.12 4.76 28.99
C TRP A 397 -13.83 3.92 30.23
N SER A 398 -14.27 4.33 31.43
CA SER A 398 -13.85 3.69 32.70
C SER A 398 -14.32 2.24 32.86
N TRP A 399 -15.37 1.84 32.14
CA TRP A 399 -15.92 0.49 32.13
C TRP A 399 -15.26 -0.44 31.10
N GLN A 400 -14.39 0.09 30.25
CA GLN A 400 -13.74 -0.70 29.20
C GLN A 400 -12.52 -1.43 29.75
N GLN A 401 -12.16 -2.53 29.09
CA GLN A 401 -10.99 -3.32 29.46
C GLN A 401 -9.71 -2.44 29.42
N PRO A 402 -8.79 -2.54 30.40
CA PRO A 402 -7.50 -1.84 30.33
C PRO A 402 -6.74 -2.18 29.04
N ALA A 403 -6.31 -1.15 28.30
CA ALA A 403 -5.37 -1.32 27.21
C ALA A 403 -3.99 -1.70 27.79
N VAL A 404 -3.52 -2.89 27.48
CA VAL A 404 -2.18 -3.35 27.86
C VAL A 404 -1.43 -3.70 26.59
N SER A 405 -0.36 -2.96 26.31
CA SER A 405 0.54 -3.25 25.20
C SER A 405 1.42 -4.43 25.58
N THR A 406 1.42 -5.48 24.79
CA THR A 406 2.28 -6.65 24.99
C THR A 406 2.85 -7.11 23.65
N GLY A 407 4.05 -7.66 23.68
CA GLY A 407 4.70 -8.20 22.50
C GLY A 407 6.01 -8.88 22.86
N LEU A 408 6.77 -9.20 21.81
CA LEU A 408 8.10 -9.78 21.89
C LEU A 408 9.16 -8.72 21.62
N GLU A 409 10.25 -8.81 22.36
CA GLU A 409 11.52 -8.12 22.10
C GLU A 409 12.50 -9.19 21.59
N LEU A 410 12.85 -9.10 20.31
CA LEU A 410 13.85 -9.95 19.66
C LEU A 410 15.06 -9.09 19.32
N ASP A 411 16.24 -9.54 19.73
CA ASP A 411 17.48 -8.89 19.37
C ASP A 411 17.92 -9.36 17.98
N SER A 412 18.27 -8.41 17.11
CA SER A 412 18.91 -8.75 15.85
C SER A 412 20.24 -9.46 16.13
N PRO A 413 20.51 -10.62 15.49
CA PRO A 413 21.75 -11.37 15.74
C PRO A 413 22.98 -10.57 15.29
N VAL A 414 22.81 -9.69 14.29
CA VAL A 414 23.84 -8.84 13.68
C VAL A 414 23.18 -7.62 13.03
N PRO A 415 23.73 -6.39 13.13
CA PRO A 415 23.18 -5.21 12.46
C PRO A 415 22.82 -5.44 10.98
N GLY A 416 21.64 -5.00 10.55
CA GLY A 416 21.18 -5.14 9.16
C GLY A 416 20.59 -6.51 8.80
N ILE A 417 20.61 -7.49 9.71
CA ILE A 417 19.93 -8.78 9.57
C ILE A 417 18.60 -8.74 10.37
N PRO A 418 17.48 -9.20 9.79
CA PRO A 418 16.20 -9.24 10.49
C PRO A 418 16.26 -10.02 11.81
N ALA A 419 15.67 -9.47 12.87
CA ALA A 419 15.67 -10.08 14.20
C ALA A 419 14.80 -11.35 14.30
N ASN A 420 13.91 -11.55 13.33
CA ASN A 420 13.09 -12.75 13.24
C ASN A 420 13.82 -13.94 12.58
N LEU A 421 15.07 -13.78 12.15
CA LEU A 421 15.84 -14.84 11.51
C LEU A 421 16.63 -15.66 12.54
N THR A 422 16.21 -16.90 12.76
CA THR A 422 16.68 -17.77 13.85
C THR A 422 17.12 -19.14 13.33
N PRO A 423 18.43 -19.36 13.13
CA PRO A 423 18.95 -20.62 12.60
C PRO A 423 18.67 -21.85 13.46
N ALA A 424 18.52 -23.00 12.80
CA ALA A 424 18.43 -24.30 13.46
C ALA A 424 19.66 -24.58 14.34
N GLY A 425 19.45 -25.26 15.48
CA GLY A 425 20.52 -25.63 16.41
C GLY A 425 21.09 -24.48 17.24
N ARG A 426 20.49 -23.28 17.18
CA ARG A 426 20.90 -22.11 17.96
C ARG A 426 19.95 -21.83 19.11
N SER A 427 20.47 -21.13 20.11
CA SER A 427 19.65 -20.51 21.16
C SER A 427 19.71 -19.00 21.05
N PHE A 428 18.61 -18.33 21.38
CA PHE A 428 18.48 -16.88 21.37
C PHE A 428 17.60 -16.42 22.53
N GLN A 429 17.74 -15.16 22.93
CA GLN A 429 16.89 -14.57 23.96
C GLN A 429 15.66 -13.94 23.34
N VAL A 430 14.54 -14.13 24.03
CA VAL A 430 13.25 -13.52 23.70
C VAL A 430 12.75 -12.80 24.93
N GLY A 431 12.64 -11.48 24.84
CA GLY A 431 11.92 -10.69 25.83
C GLY A 431 10.42 -10.79 25.55
N VAL A 432 9.63 -10.98 26.60
CA VAL A 432 8.18 -10.79 26.59
C VAL A 432 7.92 -9.63 27.53
N PHE A 433 7.13 -8.65 27.11
CA PHE A 433 6.78 -7.51 27.96
C PHE A 433 5.28 -7.24 27.98
N ALA A 434 4.83 -6.55 29.03
CA ALA A 434 3.52 -5.94 29.07
C ALA A 434 3.58 -4.57 29.76
N THR A 435 2.98 -3.56 29.15
CA THR A 435 2.89 -2.19 29.66
C THR A 435 1.44 -1.78 29.79
N ASN A 436 1.03 -1.34 30.98
CA ASN A 436 -0.33 -0.86 31.20
C ASN A 436 -0.49 0.57 30.64
N LEU A 437 -1.17 0.72 29.51
CA LEU A 437 -1.45 2.03 28.91
C LEU A 437 -2.67 2.72 29.56
N ALA A 438 -3.38 1.99 30.40
CA ALA A 438 -4.69 2.33 30.91
C ALA A 438 -4.63 3.09 32.24
N ARG A 439 -5.72 3.79 32.61
CA ARG A 439 -5.86 4.38 33.95
C ARG A 439 -6.11 3.34 35.02
N THR A 440 -6.99 2.38 34.72
CA THR A 440 -7.28 1.29 35.63
C THR A 440 -6.05 0.39 35.76
N PRO A 441 -5.56 0.11 36.98
CA PRO A 441 -4.46 -0.81 37.19
C PRO A 441 -4.85 -2.24 36.82
N VAL A 442 -3.86 -3.05 36.45
CA VAL A 442 -4.02 -4.49 36.26
C VAL A 442 -3.28 -5.24 37.37
N PHE A 443 -3.84 -6.39 37.77
CA PHE A 443 -3.36 -7.23 38.86
C PHE A 443 -2.84 -8.56 38.32
N GLU A 444 -1.88 -9.13 39.02
CA GLU A 444 -1.27 -10.43 38.71
C GLU A 444 -0.87 -10.63 37.23
N PRO A 445 -0.15 -9.69 36.58
CA PRO A 445 0.30 -9.92 35.21
C PRO A 445 1.24 -11.13 35.15
N LYS A 446 0.90 -12.12 34.32
CA LYS A 446 1.67 -13.35 34.08
C LYS A 446 2.03 -13.40 32.60
N LEU A 447 3.33 -13.37 32.33
CA LEU A 447 3.87 -13.43 30.97
C LEU A 447 4.26 -14.86 30.63
N THR A 448 3.87 -15.33 29.45
CA THR A 448 4.19 -16.65 28.92
C THR A 448 4.75 -16.55 27.52
N LEU A 449 5.56 -17.53 27.13
CA LEU A 449 6.01 -17.72 25.75
C LEU A 449 5.69 -19.15 25.33
N ALA A 450 4.94 -19.30 24.24
CA ALA A 450 4.79 -20.58 23.57
C ALA A 450 5.66 -20.60 22.30
N VAL A 451 6.30 -21.74 22.09
CA VAL A 451 7.24 -22.00 20.99
C VAL A 451 6.74 -23.17 20.14
N PRO A 452 7.23 -23.34 18.91
CA PRO A 452 6.85 -24.46 18.06
C PRO A 452 7.10 -25.82 18.71
N PRO A 453 6.43 -26.89 18.24
CA PRO A 453 6.71 -28.24 18.70
C PRO A 453 8.21 -28.60 18.60
N LYS A 454 8.71 -29.31 19.61
CA LYS A 454 10.14 -29.72 19.78
C LYS A 454 11.12 -28.58 20.10
N TRP A 455 10.72 -27.31 19.95
CA TRP A 455 11.52 -26.19 20.45
C TRP A 455 11.43 -26.14 21.97
N HIS A 456 12.44 -25.59 22.61
CA HIS A 456 12.50 -25.48 24.06
C HIS A 456 12.57 -24.01 24.45
N ALA A 457 11.70 -23.58 25.36
CA ALA A 457 11.76 -22.26 25.96
C ALA A 457 11.99 -22.38 27.46
N ARG A 458 13.07 -21.79 27.94
CA ARG A 458 13.43 -21.77 29.36
C ARG A 458 13.32 -20.34 29.88
N LEU A 459 12.48 -20.13 30.88
CA LEU A 459 12.42 -18.83 31.56
C LEU A 459 13.75 -18.55 32.26
N VAL A 460 14.41 -17.46 31.87
CA VAL A 460 15.69 -17.03 32.43
C VAL A 460 15.48 -16.02 33.55
N ARG A 461 14.61 -15.03 33.31
CA ARG A 461 14.33 -13.94 34.26
C ARG A 461 12.89 -13.49 34.13
N THR A 462 12.24 -13.12 35.23
CA THR A 462 10.94 -12.45 35.21
C THR A 462 10.85 -11.41 36.31
N ASP A 463 10.31 -10.25 35.96
CA ASP A 463 9.94 -9.23 36.92
C ASP A 463 8.65 -9.69 37.62
N ARG A 464 8.65 -9.81 38.94
CA ARG A 464 7.44 -10.15 39.70
C ARG A 464 6.77 -8.88 40.19
N ARG A 465 5.58 -8.59 39.67
CA ARG A 465 4.73 -7.49 40.13
C ARG A 465 3.31 -7.99 40.37
N TRP A 466 2.76 -7.70 41.54
CA TRP A 466 1.35 -7.96 41.83
C TRP A 466 0.42 -6.93 41.18
N LEU A 467 0.90 -5.69 41.03
CA LEU A 467 0.14 -4.55 40.53
C LEU A 467 0.94 -3.87 39.42
N LEU A 468 0.28 -3.54 38.32
CA LEU A 468 0.85 -2.74 37.23
C LEU A 468 0.01 -1.47 37.03
N ARG A 469 0.55 -0.34 37.50
CA ARG A 469 -0.07 1.00 37.36
C ARG A 469 0.15 1.54 35.95
N THR A 470 -0.54 2.63 35.63
CA THR A 470 -0.40 3.34 34.35
C THR A 470 1.07 3.62 34.02
N GLY A 471 1.50 3.23 32.82
CA GLY A 471 2.86 3.42 32.31
C GLY A 471 3.89 2.43 32.84
N GLU A 472 3.56 1.59 33.83
CA GLU A 472 4.49 0.58 34.32
C GLU A 472 4.56 -0.62 33.36
N THR A 473 5.76 -1.21 33.27
CA THR A 473 6.04 -2.40 32.47
C THR A 473 6.51 -3.56 33.35
N VAL A 474 6.10 -4.77 32.99
CA VAL A 474 6.66 -6.04 33.50
C VAL A 474 7.31 -6.79 32.33
N ARG A 475 8.44 -7.45 32.60
CA ARG A 475 9.17 -8.23 31.60
C ARG A 475 9.46 -9.66 32.04
N ALA A 476 9.57 -10.55 31.07
CA ALA A 476 10.10 -11.90 31.22
C ALA A 476 11.07 -12.16 30.07
N VAL A 477 12.22 -12.77 30.35
CA VAL A 477 13.21 -13.15 29.34
C VAL A 477 13.28 -14.66 29.29
N TYR A 478 13.12 -15.20 28.10
CA TYR A 478 13.21 -16.62 27.80
C TYR A 478 14.45 -16.87 26.95
N GLU A 479 15.14 -17.99 27.22
CA GLU A 479 16.08 -18.57 26.28
C GLU A 479 15.31 -19.59 25.44
N VAL A 480 15.27 -19.38 24.14
CA VAL A 480 14.63 -20.29 23.18
C VAL A 480 15.71 -21.05 22.43
N THR A 481 15.63 -22.38 22.47
CA THR A 481 16.52 -23.28 21.73
C THR A 481 15.78 -23.90 20.54
N VAL A 482 16.29 -23.61 19.35
CA VAL A 482 15.84 -24.19 18.09
C VAL A 482 16.52 -25.55 17.91
N PRO A 483 15.78 -26.65 17.69
CA PRO A 483 16.37 -27.95 17.42
C PRO A 483 17.28 -27.90 16.19
N ALA A 484 18.40 -28.64 16.20
CA ALA A 484 19.27 -28.76 15.02
C ALA A 484 18.54 -29.42 13.83
N THR A 485 17.48 -30.18 14.10
CA THR A 485 16.63 -30.84 13.10
C THR A 485 15.40 -30.01 12.72
N ALA A 486 15.33 -28.73 13.12
CA ALA A 486 14.22 -27.88 12.72
C ALA A 486 14.23 -27.72 11.19
N PRO A 487 13.10 -27.92 10.50
CA PRO A 487 13.03 -27.64 9.07
C PRO A 487 13.23 -26.14 8.85
N ASP A 488 13.79 -25.80 7.71
CA ASP A 488 13.85 -24.44 7.22
C ASP A 488 12.44 -23.96 6.78
N GLY A 489 12.22 -22.65 6.87
CA GLY A 489 10.93 -22.01 6.62
C GLY A 489 10.41 -21.23 7.82
N PHE A 490 9.10 -21.03 7.87
CA PHE A 490 8.46 -20.18 8.88
C PHE A 490 8.18 -20.95 10.18
N ALA A 491 8.42 -20.28 11.30
CA ALA A 491 8.07 -20.73 12.64
C ALA A 491 7.34 -19.61 13.38
N LYS A 492 6.53 -19.93 14.39
CA LYS A 492 5.78 -18.92 15.14
C LYS A 492 6.09 -18.97 16.63
N LEU A 493 6.36 -17.81 17.20
CA LEU A 493 6.33 -17.60 18.64
C LEU A 493 5.00 -16.97 19.03
N HIS A 494 4.47 -17.37 20.18
CA HIS A 494 3.27 -16.75 20.73
C HIS A 494 3.57 -16.18 22.10
N ASN A 495 3.49 -14.85 22.24
CA ASN A 495 3.50 -14.24 23.56
C ASN A 495 2.12 -14.37 24.18
N GLY A 496 2.10 -14.65 25.48
CA GLY A 496 0.88 -14.61 26.28
C GLY A 496 1.04 -13.66 27.45
N LEU A 497 -0.04 -12.95 27.74
CA LEU A 497 -0.24 -12.17 28.94
C LEU A 497 -1.57 -12.59 29.56
N GLU A 498 -1.53 -12.99 30.82
CA GLU A 498 -2.72 -13.15 31.65
C GLU A 498 -2.73 -12.08 32.75
N TYR A 499 -3.86 -11.43 33.00
CA TYR A 499 -4.00 -10.47 34.11
C TYR A 499 -5.44 -10.38 34.60
N ALA A 500 -5.64 -9.78 35.77
CA ALA A 500 -6.95 -9.43 36.31
C ALA A 500 -7.12 -7.90 36.40
N TRP A 501 -8.35 -7.42 36.39
CA TRP A 501 -8.69 -6.02 36.67
C TRP A 501 -10.08 -5.96 37.30
N ALA A 502 -10.51 -4.78 37.76
CA ALA A 502 -11.77 -4.64 38.51
C ALA A 502 -13.01 -5.24 37.80
N GLY A 503 -13.05 -5.23 36.47
CA GLY A 503 -14.17 -5.78 35.68
C GLY A 503 -13.99 -7.21 35.17
N ALA A 504 -12.82 -7.86 35.35
CA ALA A 504 -12.63 -9.26 35.01
C ALA A 504 -11.48 -9.90 35.79
N SER A 505 -11.71 -11.10 36.33
CA SER A 505 -10.70 -11.85 37.11
C SER A 505 -9.63 -12.54 36.27
N LYS A 506 -9.85 -12.71 34.96
CA LYS A 506 -8.91 -13.39 34.06
C LYS A 506 -9.07 -12.92 32.62
N VAL A 507 -8.17 -12.05 32.19
CA VAL A 507 -8.02 -11.60 30.81
C VAL A 507 -6.79 -12.26 30.21
N LYS A 508 -6.93 -12.80 29.00
CA LYS A 508 -5.80 -13.30 28.21
C LYS A 508 -5.61 -12.41 26.99
N LEU A 509 -4.39 -11.96 26.80
CA LEU A 509 -3.92 -11.27 25.61
C LEU A 509 -2.70 -12.02 25.07
N GLY A 510 -2.40 -11.81 23.81
CA GLY A 510 -1.24 -12.40 23.18
C GLY A 510 -1.12 -11.93 21.74
N GLY A 511 0.00 -12.27 21.14
CA GLY A 511 0.29 -12.00 19.74
C GLY A 511 1.12 -13.14 19.18
N GLU A 512 1.18 -13.19 17.85
CA GLU A 512 2.07 -14.08 17.14
C GLU A 512 3.21 -13.26 16.55
N GLN A 513 4.42 -13.82 16.59
CA GLN A 513 5.57 -13.33 15.85
C GLN A 513 6.06 -14.46 14.96
N GLU A 514 6.05 -14.22 13.66
CA GLU A 514 6.68 -15.12 12.71
C GLU A 514 8.20 -14.97 12.77
N LEU A 515 8.87 -16.12 12.74
CA LEU A 515 10.31 -16.31 12.65
C LEU A 515 10.64 -17.04 11.35
N ILE A 516 11.86 -16.86 10.88
CA ILE A 516 12.40 -17.54 9.72
C ILE A 516 13.55 -18.44 10.19
N VAL A 517 13.39 -19.74 10.02
CA VAL A 517 14.49 -20.71 10.10
C VAL A 517 15.13 -20.76 8.71
N PRO A 518 16.29 -20.12 8.51
CA PRO A 518 16.89 -20.04 7.17
C PRO A 518 17.32 -21.41 6.65
N PRO A 519 17.25 -21.65 5.33
CA PRO A 519 17.95 -22.77 4.71
C PRO A 519 19.45 -22.68 5.01
N MET A 520 20.07 -23.83 5.24
CA MET A 520 21.53 -23.90 5.34
C MET A 520 22.13 -23.92 3.95
N VAL A 521 23.15 -23.10 3.69
CA VAL A 521 23.90 -23.19 2.43
C VAL A 521 24.59 -24.56 2.31
N PRO A 522 24.64 -25.14 1.11
CA PRO A 522 25.43 -26.36 0.86
C PRO A 522 26.90 -26.16 1.24
N GLY A 523 27.57 -27.19 1.75
CA GLY A 523 28.98 -27.14 2.18
C GLY A 523 30.01 -27.25 1.04
N THR A 524 29.69 -26.75 -0.15
CA THR A 524 30.54 -26.82 -1.35
C THR A 524 30.45 -25.53 -2.18
N VAL A 525 31.10 -25.48 -3.33
CA VAL A 525 30.92 -24.40 -4.31
C VAL A 525 29.50 -24.48 -4.91
N SER A 526 28.79 -23.36 -4.99
CA SER A 526 27.44 -23.28 -5.57
C SER A 526 27.16 -21.89 -6.12
N SER A 527 26.33 -21.80 -7.18
CA SER A 527 25.79 -20.51 -7.61
C SER A 527 24.70 -20.09 -6.63
N LEU A 528 24.69 -18.82 -6.19
CA LEU A 528 23.66 -18.31 -5.30
C LEU A 528 22.26 -18.42 -5.91
N GLY A 529 22.12 -18.38 -7.25
CA GLY A 529 20.85 -18.60 -7.94
C GLY A 529 20.21 -19.97 -7.65
N ASP A 530 21.04 -20.98 -7.40
CA ASP A 530 20.61 -22.36 -7.11
C ASP A 530 20.31 -22.57 -5.60
N ILE A 531 20.61 -21.58 -4.76
CA ILE A 531 20.41 -21.65 -3.32
C ILE A 531 19.17 -20.82 -2.94
N ARG A 532 18.34 -21.37 -2.07
CA ARG A 532 17.23 -20.59 -1.51
C ARG A 532 17.78 -19.54 -0.53
N SER A 533 17.43 -18.28 -0.76
CA SER A 533 17.69 -17.19 0.18
C SER A 533 16.82 -17.39 1.44
N ALA A 534 17.25 -16.83 2.56
CA ALA A 534 16.47 -16.81 3.79
C ALA A 534 15.38 -15.73 3.77
N VAL A 535 15.73 -14.55 3.23
CA VAL A 535 14.83 -13.40 3.06
C VAL A 535 15.20 -12.75 1.74
N GLU A 536 14.21 -12.37 0.95
CA GLU A 536 14.41 -11.57 -0.25
C GLU A 536 13.28 -10.55 -0.40
N SER A 537 13.62 -9.39 -0.98
CA SER A 537 12.70 -8.31 -1.29
C SER A 537 13.11 -7.70 -2.61
N GLY A 538 12.18 -7.61 -3.56
CA GLY A 538 12.36 -6.92 -4.85
C GLY A 538 11.64 -5.58 -4.88
N GLY A 539 12.23 -4.58 -5.52
CA GLY A 539 11.65 -3.23 -5.61
C GLY A 539 10.49 -3.15 -6.59
N TYR A 540 10.59 -3.88 -7.70
CA TYR A 540 9.55 -4.00 -8.72
C TYR A 540 9.55 -5.44 -9.26
N GLY A 541 8.54 -6.23 -8.88
CA GLY A 541 8.53 -7.68 -9.14
C GLY A 541 9.49 -8.47 -8.23
N PRO A 542 9.52 -9.80 -8.39
CA PRO A 542 10.38 -10.68 -7.59
C PRO A 542 11.85 -10.64 -8.07
N ILE A 543 12.73 -11.23 -7.25
CA ILE A 543 14.08 -11.56 -7.72
C ILE A 543 14.00 -12.81 -8.59
N GLU A 544 14.44 -12.67 -9.83
CA GLU A 544 14.44 -13.70 -10.84
C GLU A 544 15.74 -14.49 -10.83
N ARG A 545 15.66 -15.78 -11.17
CA ARG A 545 16.80 -16.70 -11.14
C ARG A 545 17.17 -17.07 -12.56
N ASP A 546 18.45 -16.89 -12.90
CA ASP A 546 19.02 -17.15 -14.22
C ASP A 546 18.36 -16.34 -15.36
N MET A 547 17.62 -15.30 -15.00
CA MET A 547 16.99 -14.33 -15.90
C MET A 547 16.92 -12.96 -15.22
N SER A 548 16.85 -11.91 -16.01
CA SER A 548 16.68 -10.52 -15.58
C SER A 548 15.32 -10.32 -14.90
N ASN A 549 15.14 -9.20 -14.20
CA ASN A 549 13.81 -8.77 -13.78
C ASN A 549 13.07 -8.19 -14.99
N GLY A 550 12.09 -8.93 -15.52
CA GLY A 550 11.36 -8.55 -16.74
C GLY A 550 10.26 -7.54 -16.48
N SER A 551 9.51 -7.69 -15.39
CA SER A 551 8.52 -6.75 -14.88
C SER A 551 8.06 -7.16 -13.47
N TYR A 552 6.79 -6.93 -13.15
CA TYR A 552 6.21 -7.23 -11.84
C TYR A 552 5.82 -8.71 -11.62
N ARG A 553 5.78 -9.54 -12.68
CA ARG A 553 5.38 -10.95 -12.57
C ARG A 553 6.61 -11.81 -12.37
N GLY A 554 6.43 -12.98 -11.73
CA GLY A 554 7.46 -14.00 -11.68
C GLY A 554 7.67 -14.67 -13.05
N ASN A 555 8.91 -15.00 -13.39
CA ASN A 555 9.34 -15.66 -14.62
C ASN A 555 8.99 -14.89 -15.90
N ASP A 556 9.07 -13.57 -15.87
CA ASP A 556 8.83 -12.71 -17.04
C ASP A 556 10.12 -12.13 -17.65
N GLY A 557 11.27 -12.46 -17.06
CA GLY A 557 12.59 -12.00 -17.46
C GLY A 557 13.16 -12.63 -18.72
N LYS A 558 14.14 -11.94 -19.31
CA LYS A 558 15.00 -12.42 -20.40
C LYS A 558 16.31 -12.99 -19.86
N PRO A 559 17.14 -13.64 -20.70
CA PRO A 559 18.47 -14.05 -20.26
C PRO A 559 19.28 -12.85 -19.76
N LEU A 560 19.97 -13.02 -18.62
CA LEU A 560 20.83 -12.02 -17.99
C LEU A 560 21.87 -11.48 -18.99
N THR A 561 21.91 -10.17 -19.16
CA THR A 561 22.76 -9.51 -20.15
C THR A 561 23.24 -8.15 -19.64
N ILE A 562 24.55 -7.95 -19.51
CA ILE A 562 25.12 -6.67 -19.08
C ILE A 562 26.00 -6.12 -20.19
N ASN A 563 25.62 -4.98 -20.76
CA ASN A 563 26.32 -4.31 -21.87
C ASN A 563 26.70 -5.26 -23.03
N GLY A 564 25.76 -6.13 -23.42
CA GLY A 564 25.91 -7.12 -24.48
C GLY A 564 26.57 -8.44 -24.05
N GLN A 565 27.13 -8.52 -22.84
CA GLN A 565 27.66 -9.76 -22.30
C GLN A 565 26.54 -10.60 -21.70
N ARG A 566 26.33 -11.81 -22.23
CA ARG A 566 25.31 -12.75 -21.74
C ARG A 566 25.85 -13.66 -20.65
N PHE A 567 25.03 -13.89 -19.62
CA PHE A 567 25.31 -14.80 -18.51
C PHE A 567 24.28 -15.92 -18.44
N ALA A 568 24.72 -17.12 -18.08
CA ALA A 568 23.84 -18.29 -17.99
C ALA A 568 23.24 -18.47 -16.60
N LYS A 569 23.91 -17.94 -15.57
CA LYS A 569 23.53 -18.06 -14.17
C LYS A 569 23.51 -16.70 -13.49
N GLY A 570 22.57 -16.50 -12.58
CA GLY A 570 22.55 -15.29 -11.77
C GLY A 570 21.23 -14.98 -11.10
N LEU A 571 21.15 -13.77 -10.58
CA LEU A 571 19.99 -13.22 -9.90
C LEU A 571 19.67 -11.86 -10.53
N GLY A 572 18.50 -11.74 -11.17
CA GLY A 572 17.99 -10.50 -11.73
C GLY A 572 17.01 -9.83 -10.77
N GLY A 573 17.21 -8.56 -10.45
CA GLY A 573 16.34 -7.82 -9.53
C GLY A 573 16.13 -6.38 -9.95
N HIS A 574 15.14 -5.72 -9.40
CA HIS A 574 14.89 -4.30 -9.64
C HIS A 574 15.10 -3.49 -8.36
N ALA A 575 15.83 -2.39 -8.42
CA ALA A 575 16.11 -1.58 -7.24
C ALA A 575 14.83 -0.98 -6.60
N PRO A 576 14.82 -0.79 -5.26
CA PRO A 576 15.75 -1.38 -4.30
C PRO A 576 15.46 -2.88 -4.11
N SER A 577 16.50 -3.71 -4.12
CA SER A 577 16.38 -5.16 -3.91
C SER A 577 17.35 -5.65 -2.84
N THR A 578 16.95 -6.65 -2.05
CA THR A 578 17.85 -7.32 -1.10
C THR A 578 17.64 -8.83 -1.08
N LEU A 579 18.72 -9.59 -0.89
CA LEU A 579 18.70 -11.04 -0.63
C LEU A 579 19.62 -11.37 0.54
N THR A 580 19.16 -12.17 1.50
CA THR A 580 19.94 -12.57 2.67
C THR A 580 20.10 -14.09 2.71
N TYR A 581 21.32 -14.58 2.92
CA TYR A 581 21.68 -16.00 3.04
C TYR A 581 22.29 -16.28 4.42
N TYR A 582 22.03 -17.47 4.97
CA TYR A 582 22.66 -17.94 6.20
C TYR A 582 23.83 -18.89 5.91
N LEU A 583 25.03 -18.43 6.21
CA LEU A 583 26.30 -19.12 5.91
C LEU A 583 26.81 -19.98 7.07
N ASN A 584 26.38 -19.69 8.30
CA ASN A 584 26.84 -20.37 9.52
C ASN A 584 28.39 -20.39 9.70
N GLY A 585 29.12 -19.42 9.14
CA GLY A 585 30.58 -19.36 9.21
C GLY A 585 31.30 -20.33 8.28
N ARG A 586 30.59 -21.01 7.36
CA ARG A 586 31.11 -22.11 6.54
C ARG A 586 31.63 -21.68 5.16
N CYS A 587 31.59 -20.39 4.85
CA CYS A 587 31.95 -19.92 3.52
C CYS A 587 33.17 -19.01 3.58
N ASP A 588 34.00 -19.10 2.55
CA ASP A 588 35.28 -18.40 2.46
C ASP A 588 35.17 -17.16 1.58
N SER A 589 34.39 -17.23 0.49
CA SER A 589 34.26 -16.11 -0.44
C SER A 589 33.02 -16.19 -1.32
N LEU A 590 32.64 -15.03 -1.84
CA LEU A 590 31.71 -14.87 -2.96
C LEU A 590 32.42 -14.12 -4.08
N ARG A 591 32.26 -14.59 -5.32
CA ARG A 591 32.60 -13.87 -6.54
C ARG A 591 31.36 -13.72 -7.41
N THR A 592 31.15 -12.55 -7.98
CA THR A 592 30.01 -12.29 -8.86
C THR A 592 30.37 -11.16 -9.82
N THR A 593 29.75 -11.15 -10.98
CA THR A 593 29.77 -10.03 -11.92
C THR A 593 28.47 -9.25 -11.77
N VAL A 594 28.53 -7.92 -11.74
CA VAL A 594 27.35 -7.08 -11.52
C VAL A 594 27.25 -5.97 -12.56
N GLY A 595 26.02 -5.51 -12.79
CA GLY A 595 25.73 -4.40 -13.68
C GLY A 595 24.23 -4.25 -13.93
N ILE A 596 23.88 -3.17 -14.63
CA ILE A 596 22.51 -2.93 -15.09
C ILE A 596 22.23 -3.82 -16.29
N ASP A 597 21.10 -4.51 -16.28
CA ASP A 597 20.70 -5.46 -17.31
C ASP A 597 20.26 -4.75 -18.62
N ASP A 598 20.40 -5.45 -19.74
CA ASP A 598 20.03 -4.96 -21.06
C ASP A 598 18.54 -5.04 -21.39
N GLU A 599 17.73 -5.68 -20.53
CA GLU A 599 16.28 -5.68 -20.64
C GLU A 599 15.69 -4.34 -20.18
N ARG A 600 15.78 -3.33 -21.05
CA ARG A 600 15.32 -1.96 -20.84
C ARG A 600 14.42 -1.45 -21.97
N ASP A 601 13.76 -0.31 -21.73
CA ASP A 601 12.98 0.38 -22.76
C ASP A 601 13.86 1.30 -23.65
N GLU A 602 13.23 1.97 -24.60
CA GLU A 602 13.88 2.87 -25.57
C GLU A 602 14.56 4.10 -24.92
N ARG A 603 14.25 4.43 -23.66
CA ARG A 603 14.73 5.64 -22.99
C ARG A 603 16.15 5.49 -22.46
N GLN A 604 16.66 4.27 -22.39
CA GLN A 604 18.02 3.96 -21.93
C GLN A 604 18.29 4.60 -20.55
N LEU A 605 17.49 4.20 -19.57
CA LEU A 605 17.61 4.58 -18.16
C LEU A 605 18.06 3.37 -17.34
N GLY A 606 18.34 3.59 -16.06
CA GLY A 606 18.76 2.56 -15.11
C GLY A 606 20.09 2.89 -14.47
N SER A 607 20.08 3.06 -13.15
CA SER A 607 21.27 3.29 -12.36
C SER A 607 21.17 2.69 -10.96
N ALA A 608 22.19 1.98 -10.52
CA ALA A 608 22.16 1.28 -9.23
C ALA A 608 23.58 1.10 -8.66
N THR A 609 23.68 0.91 -7.35
CA THR A 609 24.87 0.30 -6.75
C THR A 609 24.58 -1.15 -6.36
N PHE A 610 25.60 -1.99 -6.46
CA PHE A 610 25.57 -3.39 -6.08
C PHE A 610 26.48 -3.59 -4.89
N GLU A 611 25.90 -3.98 -3.76
CA GLU A 611 26.62 -4.10 -2.51
C GLU A 611 26.58 -5.54 -1.99
N ILE A 612 27.70 -5.99 -1.44
CA ILE A 612 27.84 -7.26 -0.74
C ILE A 612 28.14 -6.95 0.72
N TRP A 613 27.32 -7.47 1.61
CA TRP A 613 27.43 -7.29 3.05
C TRP A 613 27.64 -8.63 3.75
N ALA A 614 28.60 -8.68 4.67
CA ALA A 614 28.86 -9.83 5.52
C ALA A 614 28.68 -9.41 6.98
N ASP A 615 27.75 -10.05 7.70
CA ASP A 615 27.46 -9.75 9.10
C ASP A 615 27.31 -8.23 9.37
N GLY A 616 26.50 -7.55 8.55
CA GLY A 616 26.21 -6.12 8.72
C GLY A 616 27.33 -5.17 8.29
N ARG A 617 28.45 -5.68 7.80
CA ARG A 617 29.56 -4.89 7.26
C ARG A 617 29.58 -4.98 5.74
N LYS A 618 29.61 -3.84 5.05
CA LYS A 618 29.83 -3.82 3.60
C LYS A 618 31.24 -4.33 3.30
N VAL A 619 31.33 -5.38 2.49
CA VAL A 619 32.59 -6.06 2.12
C VAL A 619 32.95 -5.89 0.66
N ALA A 620 31.99 -5.57 -0.21
CA ALA A 620 32.24 -5.15 -1.59
C ALA A 620 31.15 -4.17 -2.05
N ASP A 621 31.50 -3.32 -3.01
CA ASP A 621 30.66 -2.29 -3.60
C ASP A 621 31.11 -2.05 -5.04
N SER A 622 30.19 -2.01 -5.99
CA SER A 622 30.48 -1.67 -7.39
C SER A 622 30.72 -0.18 -7.64
N GLY A 623 30.33 0.68 -6.70
CA GLY A 623 29.98 2.06 -6.98
C GLY A 623 28.74 2.17 -7.87
N LEU A 624 28.34 3.39 -8.22
CA LEU A 624 27.23 3.63 -9.15
C LEU A 624 27.53 2.97 -10.50
N ARG A 625 26.65 2.10 -10.96
CA ARG A 625 26.64 1.51 -12.29
C ARG A 625 25.45 2.05 -13.06
N THR A 626 25.65 2.30 -14.33
CA THR A 626 24.62 2.72 -15.29
C THR A 626 24.50 1.66 -16.38
N TRP A 627 23.43 1.73 -17.16
CA TRP A 627 23.23 0.88 -18.34
C TRP A 627 24.37 0.93 -19.37
N ARG A 628 25.25 1.94 -19.34
CA ARG A 628 26.40 2.09 -20.25
C ARG A 628 27.66 1.42 -19.76
N ASP A 629 27.72 1.10 -18.47
CA ASP A 629 28.95 0.60 -17.86
C ASP A 629 29.13 -0.88 -18.18
N ASP A 630 30.37 -1.25 -18.43
CA ASP A 630 30.73 -2.66 -18.52
C ASP A 630 30.47 -3.38 -17.20
N ALA A 631 30.21 -4.68 -17.31
CA ALA A 631 30.02 -5.55 -16.16
C ALA A 631 31.25 -5.53 -15.24
N VAL A 632 31.03 -5.37 -13.93
CA VAL A 632 32.12 -5.26 -12.94
C VAL A 632 32.17 -6.54 -12.11
N GLN A 633 33.36 -7.12 -11.96
CA GLN A 633 33.54 -8.25 -11.04
C GLN A 633 33.70 -7.75 -9.59
N LEU A 634 32.88 -8.27 -8.70
CA LEU A 634 33.01 -8.14 -7.26
C LEU A 634 33.54 -9.43 -6.65
N SER A 635 34.33 -9.28 -5.58
CA SER A 635 34.79 -10.39 -4.75
C SER A 635 34.71 -9.98 -3.29
N ALA A 636 34.20 -10.87 -2.46
CA ALA A 636 34.01 -10.64 -1.03
C ALA A 636 34.65 -11.77 -0.21
N ASP A 637 35.41 -11.40 0.82
CA ASP A 637 35.87 -12.32 1.86
C ASP A 637 34.74 -12.56 2.86
N LEU A 638 34.37 -13.82 3.04
CA LEU A 638 33.25 -14.26 3.87
C LEU A 638 33.71 -15.13 5.06
N LYS A 639 35.02 -15.23 5.31
CA LYS A 639 35.54 -16.09 6.39
C LYS A 639 34.94 -15.75 7.74
N GLY A 640 34.31 -16.76 8.34
CA GLY A 640 33.64 -16.65 9.63
C GLY A 640 32.31 -15.88 9.60
N ALA A 641 31.88 -15.37 8.45
CA ALA A 641 30.62 -14.65 8.31
C ALA A 641 29.44 -15.61 8.52
N ARG A 642 28.46 -15.19 9.32
CA ARG A 642 27.23 -15.95 9.55
C ARG A 642 26.15 -15.62 8.53
N TYR A 643 26.11 -14.38 8.06
CA TYR A 643 25.14 -13.89 7.09
C TYR A 643 25.82 -13.20 5.93
N LEU A 644 25.26 -13.44 4.74
CA LEU A 644 25.57 -12.72 3.51
C LEU A 644 24.31 -11.99 3.07
N LYS A 645 24.42 -10.69 2.77
CA LYS A 645 23.34 -9.91 2.18
C LYS A 645 23.81 -9.26 0.87
N LEU A 646 23.04 -9.47 -0.19
CA LEU A 646 23.19 -8.78 -1.47
C LEU A 646 22.19 -7.64 -1.54
N VAL A 647 22.60 -6.50 -2.09
CA VAL A 647 21.76 -5.31 -2.22
C VAL A 647 21.92 -4.70 -3.61
N ILE A 648 20.79 -4.39 -4.25
CA ILE A 648 20.72 -3.47 -5.40
C ILE A 648 20.06 -2.20 -4.88
N THR A 649 20.75 -1.07 -4.96
CA THR A 649 20.24 0.23 -4.49
C THR A 649 19.68 1.06 -5.64
N ASP A 650 18.88 2.07 -5.33
CA ASP A 650 18.58 3.18 -6.24
C ASP A 650 19.87 4.02 -6.40
N GLY A 651 20.26 4.31 -7.64
CA GLY A 651 21.43 5.14 -7.95
C GLY A 651 21.30 6.62 -7.57
N GLY A 652 20.14 7.03 -7.04
CA GLY A 652 19.85 8.36 -6.52
C GLY A 652 19.08 9.25 -7.50
N ASP A 653 18.66 8.70 -8.64
CA ASP A 653 17.84 9.34 -9.66
C ASP A 653 16.42 8.75 -9.77
N GLY A 654 16.07 7.86 -8.84
CA GLY A 654 14.79 7.19 -8.78
C GLY A 654 14.83 5.88 -9.56
N VAL A 655 13.90 4.98 -9.24
CA VAL A 655 14.02 3.55 -9.60
C VAL A 655 13.73 3.19 -11.06
N GLN A 656 13.73 4.15 -12.00
CA GLN A 656 13.26 3.84 -13.37
C GLN A 656 14.26 2.95 -14.13
N PHE A 657 13.86 1.71 -14.39
CA PHE A 657 14.65 0.70 -15.10
C PHE A 657 15.95 0.32 -14.39
N ASP A 658 15.97 0.42 -13.05
CA ASP A 658 17.07 -0.05 -12.22
C ASP A 658 17.06 -1.59 -12.09
N ARG A 659 17.02 -2.26 -13.24
CA ARG A 659 17.12 -3.72 -13.38
C ARG A 659 18.58 -4.08 -13.30
N GLY A 660 18.96 -4.70 -12.20
CA GLY A 660 20.33 -5.06 -11.90
C GLY A 660 20.51 -6.56 -11.77
N ASP A 661 21.67 -7.00 -12.23
CA ASP A 661 22.04 -8.40 -12.22
C ASP A 661 23.20 -8.66 -11.26
N PHE A 662 23.07 -9.70 -10.44
CA PHE A 662 24.20 -10.43 -9.88
C PHE A 662 24.44 -11.67 -10.74
N ALA A 663 25.26 -11.52 -11.78
CA ALA A 663 25.63 -12.57 -12.72
C ALA A 663 26.76 -13.46 -12.17
N ASP A 664 26.70 -14.76 -12.52
CA ASP A 664 27.58 -15.83 -12.05
C ASP A 664 28.01 -15.72 -10.56
N PRO A 665 27.06 -15.62 -9.61
CA PRO A 665 27.36 -15.42 -8.21
C PRO A 665 27.83 -16.73 -7.56
N VAL A 666 29.13 -17.00 -7.61
CA VAL A 666 29.74 -18.23 -7.10
C VAL A 666 30.12 -18.07 -5.63
N LEU A 667 29.42 -18.78 -4.76
CA LEU A 667 29.73 -18.92 -3.34
C LEU A 667 30.64 -20.13 -3.11
N THR A 668 31.75 -19.93 -2.39
CA THR A 668 32.68 -21.01 -2.03
C THR A 668 32.59 -21.31 -0.54
N CYS A 669 32.19 -22.54 -0.20
CA CYS A 669 32.04 -23.00 1.19
C CYS A 669 32.80 -24.31 1.46
N HIS A 670 33.00 -24.57 2.75
CA HIS A 670 33.57 -25.79 3.30
C HIS A 670 32.51 -26.53 4.16
N LEU A 671 32.75 -27.83 4.38
CA LEU A 671 31.81 -28.73 5.06
C LEU A 671 31.69 -28.49 6.57
#